data_AF-A0A9D7X1A7-F1
#
_entry.id   AF-A0A9D7X1A7-F1
#
_cell.length_a   1.000
_cell.length_b   1.000
_cell.length_c   1.000
_cell.angle_alpha   90.00
_cell.angle_beta   90.00
_cell.angle_gamma   90.00
#
_symmetry.space_group_name_H-M   'P 1'
#
loop_
_entity.id
_entity.type
_entity.pdbx_description
1 polymer ?
#
loop_
_entity_poly.entity_id
_entity_poly.type
_entity_poly.pdbx_seq_one_letter_code
_entity_poly.pdbx_strand_id
1 'polypeptide(L)'
;MRIFRRILLIAGILALAGGIPYFGYLLFKSLDRPLKDPVQAIPDKTALIIKVNKPLELLGELTMNNLIWKDLVKYPGIRPVQDQILLLDSMTRGNYEIRQIINNSPLFITLSLHSRASFDPLFLTSVPATLDGQTFSSFLEQSYPGKITILQSPYARTEIFRIHFENKRNVLFAAIHEGVCMLSFQDILVKKAIDKLSLNTPVSIMTGFNTVASTTGKKVDANVYINFPYFSLAIWKSVNKDHNRSLVKFAQFADWSGLDLFIKKDELLLNGYTIASDNAMQSLALIGDQAPGSLSITNILPNTTQAYLIYAFNNYPALFKRWENRRKRAQFNVTGFNLFEEMNERCDTTVRFFLDQWMGNQAGRCWIKPSRRDSVIFPVTIIRTSLPDSARKNLLILAHLMDQKVDSVIFKNHMIYRANVGTVINIWLNPILDPAILSNFTIIDDYICFAESHTILEKFLDRKLNNDLLKELPAYLELNDNILDQASLSFYCNSRSLLDYLPEVLTADYLPLFTPILDSLKKFQSVAVQLSSEGRMFFTNLLVHFNPKTTDEGPMVWQTALDTLVAGTPQITRSNTGQGFAVLVTDTNNTLYKIDVAGQILWKKKLYGRVLGTFHDIRIKDHDSLFYLFNTVNHLYLIRSDGEIAQRFPMKFPVRASNGLCLKKSVHTGEYEVIIAFRNNRIYNFNLTGQLVDGWQSPTVKEEVTTPISHISLGYLFITSKDGTVLITDQNGVERITPEKSFSNSPNSNFYVNRTNSKSPFLTTDPDGNVIYLDRNGKTSRISFNAFSPNHYFLYEDIMGDGTPEFIFFDNNTIYYYNRFFNLIYFYTFRHDVSLPHLIKTLGDKIFIGIVSPTTNEVFLFDRHGYVEIESGVQGTTPFDIGTLEREYKLNLVIGSGKNVKNFRLTQF
;
A
#
# COMPACT_ATOMS: atom_id res chain seq x y z
N MET A 1 15.91 -10.49 -8.09
CA MET A 1 16.61 -10.52 -6.78
C MET A 1 18.07 -10.99 -6.81
N ARG A 2 18.53 -11.98 -7.61
CA ARG A 2 19.99 -12.34 -7.68
C ARG A 2 20.87 -11.19 -8.19
N ILE A 3 20.52 -10.55 -9.31
CA ILE A 3 21.24 -9.39 -9.85
C ILE A 3 21.12 -8.18 -8.90
N PHE A 4 19.91 -7.87 -8.42
CA PHE A 4 19.67 -6.77 -7.47
C PHE A 4 20.40 -6.96 -6.13
N ARG A 5 20.39 -8.17 -5.54
CA ARG A 5 21.20 -8.52 -4.36
C ARG A 5 22.69 -8.41 -4.65
N ARG A 6 23.16 -8.80 -5.85
CA ARG A 6 24.57 -8.64 -6.27
C ARG A 6 24.96 -7.16 -6.43
N ILE A 7 24.07 -6.34 -7.00
CA ILE A 7 24.20 -4.88 -7.14
C ILE A 7 24.43 -4.25 -5.75
N LEU A 8 23.52 -4.54 -4.84
CA LEU A 8 23.49 -3.96 -3.51
C LEU A 8 24.60 -4.48 -2.59
N LEU A 9 24.95 -5.76 -2.68
CA LEU A 9 25.99 -6.40 -1.85
C LEU A 9 27.40 -5.90 -2.20
N ILE A 10 27.67 -5.57 -3.47
CA ILE A 10 28.95 -5.00 -3.88
C ILE A 10 29.00 -3.48 -3.67
N ALA A 11 27.88 -2.75 -3.77
CA ALA A 11 27.85 -1.34 -3.34
C ALA A 11 28.29 -1.20 -1.87
N GLY A 12 27.90 -2.16 -1.02
CA GLY A 12 28.43 -2.31 0.34
C GLY A 12 29.94 -2.61 0.38
N ILE A 13 30.42 -3.60 -0.41
CA ILE A 13 31.84 -4.01 -0.42
C ILE A 13 32.79 -2.94 -1.02
N LEU A 14 32.32 -2.13 -1.96
CA LEU A 14 33.14 -1.10 -2.61
C LEU A 14 33.43 0.09 -1.72
N ALA A 15 32.45 0.47 -0.91
CA ALA A 15 32.68 1.44 0.11
C ALA A 15 33.51 0.85 1.27
N LEU A 16 33.69 -0.49 1.34
CA LEU A 16 34.69 -1.08 2.23
C LEU A 16 36.09 -0.91 1.67
N ALA A 17 36.31 -1.03 0.36
CA ALA A 17 37.63 -1.06 -0.29
C ALA A 17 38.59 0.16 -0.09
N GLY A 18 38.25 1.14 0.74
CA GLY A 18 39.24 2.06 1.32
C GLY A 18 39.83 1.44 2.59
N GLY A 19 41.08 0.98 2.55
CA GLY A 19 41.75 0.41 3.73
C GLY A 19 42.58 1.43 4.50
N ILE A 20 42.30 1.64 5.80
CA ILE A 20 43.06 2.55 6.68
C ILE A 20 42.91 2.07 8.13
N PRO A 21 44.01 1.63 8.77
CA PRO A 21 44.67 2.49 9.78
C PRO A 21 46.20 2.62 9.63
N TYR A 22 46.88 1.74 8.89
CA TYR A 22 48.36 1.74 8.83
C TYR A 22 48.93 2.55 7.64
N PHE A 23 48.10 2.85 6.63
CA PHE A 23 48.54 3.38 5.33
C PHE A 23 48.52 4.91 5.21
N GLY A 24 47.70 5.62 6.01
CA GLY A 24 47.67 7.09 6.04
C GLY A 24 49.04 7.71 6.39
N TYR A 25 49.86 6.98 7.15
CA TYR A 25 51.23 7.37 7.46
C TYR A 25 52.22 7.19 6.27
N LEU A 26 51.95 6.26 5.34
CA LEU A 26 52.82 6.00 4.17
C LEU A 26 52.41 6.81 2.92
N LEU A 27 51.15 7.29 2.88
CA LEU A 27 50.52 7.96 1.73
C LEU A 27 50.94 9.43 1.52
N PHE A 28 51.65 10.05 2.47
CA PHE A 28 52.15 11.42 2.32
C PHE A 28 53.35 11.55 1.36
N LYS A 29 53.70 10.48 0.63
CA LYS A 29 54.93 10.41 -0.16
C LYS A 29 54.78 9.79 -1.55
N SER A 30 53.73 10.11 -2.32
CA SER A 30 53.77 10.06 -3.79
C SER A 30 52.47 10.57 -4.43
N LEU A 31 52.43 11.86 -4.79
CA LEU A 31 51.43 12.41 -5.71
C LEU A 31 52.17 12.77 -7.00
N ASP A 32 51.94 11.99 -8.07
CA ASP A 32 52.00 12.43 -9.48
C ASP A 32 51.86 11.25 -10.45
N ARG A 33 50.65 10.67 -10.57
CA ARG A 33 50.24 9.96 -11.80
C ARG A 33 48.79 10.32 -12.13
N PRO A 34 48.47 10.62 -13.41
CA PRO A 34 47.09 10.84 -13.81
C PRO A 34 46.31 9.52 -13.72
N LEU A 35 45.23 9.53 -12.94
CA LEU A 35 44.29 8.41 -12.82
C LEU A 35 43.38 8.42 -14.07
N LYS A 36 43.17 7.26 -14.70
CA LYS A 36 42.17 7.15 -15.77
C LYS A 36 40.76 7.22 -15.20
N ASP A 37 39.85 7.83 -15.97
CA ASP A 37 38.44 7.93 -15.61
C ASP A 37 37.77 6.54 -15.68
N PRO A 38 37.05 6.07 -14.64
CA PRO A 38 36.32 4.81 -14.64
C PRO A 38 35.36 4.62 -15.83
N VAL A 39 34.88 5.71 -16.43
CA VAL A 39 34.07 5.66 -17.67
C VAL A 39 34.80 4.94 -18.81
N GLN A 40 36.13 5.07 -18.88
CA GLN A 40 36.96 4.42 -19.91
C GLN A 40 37.03 2.90 -19.75
N ALA A 41 36.69 2.38 -18.56
CA ALA A 41 36.65 0.94 -18.28
C ALA A 41 35.29 0.29 -18.58
N ILE A 42 34.26 1.09 -18.95
CA ILE A 42 32.91 0.57 -19.19
C ILE A 42 32.89 -0.26 -20.50
N PRO A 43 32.42 -1.52 -20.49
CA PRO A 43 32.27 -2.32 -21.70
C PRO A 43 31.24 -1.70 -22.69
N ASP A 44 31.50 -1.81 -24.00
CA ASP A 44 30.62 -1.19 -25.03
C ASP A 44 29.16 -1.67 -24.98
N LYS A 45 28.97 -2.96 -24.69
CA LYS A 45 27.65 -3.60 -24.65
C LYS A 45 27.05 -3.48 -23.25
N THR A 46 26.73 -2.26 -22.86
CA THR A 46 26.16 -1.93 -21.55
C THR A 46 24.73 -1.40 -21.69
N ALA A 47 23.81 -1.96 -20.91
CA ALA A 47 22.39 -1.65 -20.93
C ALA A 47 22.03 -0.45 -20.04
N LEU A 48 22.68 -0.35 -18.89
CA LEU A 48 22.40 0.63 -17.85
C LEU A 48 23.72 1.06 -17.21
N ILE A 49 23.89 2.35 -16.95
CA ILE A 49 24.99 2.90 -16.16
C ILE A 49 24.36 3.80 -15.09
N ILE A 50 24.64 3.52 -13.82
CA ILE A 50 24.29 4.40 -12.71
C ILE A 50 25.59 4.94 -12.14
N LYS A 51 25.80 6.25 -12.25
CA LYS A 51 26.92 6.95 -11.65
C LYS A 51 26.44 7.61 -10.37
N VAL A 52 26.79 7.04 -9.22
CA VAL A 52 26.53 7.64 -7.92
C VAL A 52 27.65 8.63 -7.65
N ASN A 53 27.33 9.93 -7.64
CA ASN A 53 28.35 10.98 -7.53
C ASN A 53 28.99 11.00 -6.14
N LYS A 54 28.19 10.76 -5.10
CA LYS A 54 28.63 10.74 -3.70
C LYS A 54 28.03 9.55 -2.95
N PRO A 55 28.65 8.37 -3.02
CA PRO A 55 28.07 7.14 -2.50
C PRO A 55 27.70 7.19 -1.02
N LEU A 56 28.56 7.76 -0.16
CA LEU A 56 28.30 7.83 1.28
C LEU A 56 27.19 8.81 1.65
N GLU A 57 27.13 9.97 1.01
CA GLU A 57 26.04 10.95 1.21
C GLU A 57 24.69 10.32 0.80
N LEU A 58 24.63 9.70 -0.39
CA LEU A 58 23.41 9.03 -0.87
C LEU A 58 22.95 7.89 0.06
N LEU A 59 23.88 7.07 0.55
CA LEU A 59 23.56 6.00 1.50
C LEU A 59 23.01 6.56 2.81
N GLY A 60 23.56 7.67 3.31
CA GLY A 60 23.05 8.38 4.48
C GLY A 60 21.62 8.88 4.27
N GLU A 61 21.34 9.51 3.12
CA GLU A 61 20.01 10.01 2.79
C GLU A 61 18.97 8.90 2.63
N LEU A 62 19.34 7.81 1.93
CA LEU A 62 18.48 6.63 1.76
C LEU A 62 18.13 6.00 3.11
N THR A 63 19.11 5.83 4.01
CA THR A 63 18.89 5.18 5.31
C THR A 63 18.13 6.07 6.30
N MET A 64 18.37 7.38 6.31
CA MET A 64 17.79 8.29 7.31
C MET A 64 16.42 8.84 6.91
N ASN A 65 16.24 9.26 5.65
CA ASN A 65 15.15 10.17 5.28
C ASN A 65 14.21 9.63 4.17
N ASN A 66 14.61 8.60 3.42
CA ASN A 66 13.82 8.10 2.29
C ASN A 66 12.80 7.03 2.72
N LEU A 67 11.50 7.27 2.48
CA LEU A 67 10.42 6.36 2.84
C LEU A 67 10.38 5.11 1.96
N ILE A 68 10.78 5.24 0.69
CA ILE A 68 10.85 4.11 -0.27
C ILE A 68 11.83 3.05 0.25
N TRP A 69 13.04 3.47 0.64
CA TRP A 69 14.08 2.61 1.18
C TRP A 69 13.66 1.97 2.50
N LYS A 70 13.09 2.76 3.42
CA LYS A 70 12.57 2.24 4.69
C LYS A 70 11.52 1.16 4.51
N ASP A 71 10.70 1.24 3.46
CA ASP A 71 9.69 0.22 3.17
C ASP A 71 10.29 -1.02 2.50
N LEU A 72 11.14 -0.84 1.49
CA LEU A 72 11.80 -1.94 0.76
C LEU A 72 12.69 -2.81 1.67
N VAL A 73 13.29 -2.23 2.70
CA VAL A 73 14.21 -2.97 3.57
C VAL A 73 13.50 -3.90 4.57
N LYS A 74 12.20 -3.74 4.77
CA LYS A 74 11.38 -4.67 5.57
C LYS A 74 11.40 -6.10 5.02
N TYR A 75 11.70 -6.26 3.73
CA TYR A 75 11.67 -7.55 3.07
C TYR A 75 12.94 -8.36 3.32
N PRO A 76 12.83 -9.65 3.67
CA PRO A 76 13.98 -10.52 3.96
C PRO A 76 15.02 -10.60 2.84
N GLY A 77 14.61 -10.31 1.59
CA GLY A 77 15.52 -10.29 0.46
C GLY A 77 16.36 -9.04 0.29
N ILE A 78 16.02 -7.96 1.00
CA ILE A 78 16.67 -6.64 0.94
C ILE A 78 17.34 -6.32 2.29
N ARG A 79 16.82 -6.81 3.42
CA ARG A 79 17.44 -6.62 4.75
C ARG A 79 18.95 -6.91 4.84
N PRO A 80 19.48 -8.01 4.26
CA PRO A 80 20.92 -8.27 4.28
C PRO A 80 21.78 -7.20 3.61
N VAL A 81 21.19 -6.41 2.70
CA VAL A 81 21.85 -5.27 2.08
C VAL A 81 21.95 -4.10 3.05
N GLN A 82 20.87 -3.80 3.77
CA GLN A 82 20.92 -2.74 4.78
C GLN A 82 21.97 -3.05 5.84
N ASP A 83 22.04 -4.30 6.30
CA ASP A 83 23.04 -4.73 7.29
C ASP A 83 24.47 -4.50 6.77
N GLN A 84 24.71 -4.72 5.47
CA GLN A 84 26.00 -4.45 4.84
C GLN A 84 26.30 -2.96 4.69
N ILE A 85 25.29 -2.14 4.38
CA ILE A 85 25.41 -0.67 4.31
C ILE A 85 25.68 -0.07 5.69
N LEU A 86 25.02 -0.56 6.75
CA LEU A 86 25.24 -0.09 8.12
C LEU A 86 26.61 -0.52 8.66
N LEU A 87 27.03 -1.74 8.35
CA LEU A 87 28.37 -2.24 8.68
C LEU A 87 29.46 -1.39 8.01
N LEU A 88 29.23 -1.01 6.75
CA LEU A 88 30.06 -0.09 6.00
C LEU A 88 30.13 1.30 6.64
N ASP A 89 28.99 1.91 6.94
CA ASP A 89 28.93 3.23 7.56
C ASP A 89 29.69 3.23 8.90
N SER A 90 29.54 2.18 9.70
CA SER A 90 30.31 1.97 10.94
C SER A 90 31.82 1.92 10.70
N MET A 91 32.28 1.18 9.69
CA MET A 91 33.71 1.08 9.35
C MET A 91 34.30 2.40 8.82
N THR A 92 33.55 3.14 8.00
CA THR A 92 34.01 4.42 7.44
C THR A 92 34.00 5.57 8.45
N ARG A 93 33.13 5.53 9.47
CA ARG A 93 33.10 6.53 10.57
C ARG A 93 34.37 6.53 11.43
N GLY A 94 35.03 5.39 11.56
CA GLY A 94 36.29 5.26 12.28
C GLY A 94 37.48 5.89 11.56
N ASN A 95 37.31 6.39 10.32
CA ASN A 95 38.44 6.83 9.51
C ASN A 95 38.13 7.97 8.52
N TYR A 96 38.63 9.18 8.83
CA TYR A 96 38.38 10.40 8.06
C TYR A 96 38.88 10.33 6.60
N GLU A 97 40.04 9.72 6.35
CA GLU A 97 40.66 9.68 5.03
C GLU A 97 39.93 8.70 4.07
N ILE A 98 39.45 7.56 4.56
CA ILE A 98 38.58 6.63 3.79
C ILE A 98 37.32 7.34 3.36
N ARG A 99 36.73 8.03 4.32
CA ARG A 99 35.50 8.76 4.10
C ARG A 99 35.71 9.82 3.03
N GLN A 100 36.87 10.48 2.99
CA GLN A 100 37.22 11.40 1.91
C GLN A 100 37.41 10.70 0.56
N ILE A 101 38.12 9.57 0.49
CA ILE A 101 38.34 8.85 -0.79
C ILE A 101 37.00 8.38 -1.39
N ILE A 102 36.14 7.74 -0.59
CA ILE A 102 34.84 7.23 -1.07
C ILE A 102 33.89 8.38 -1.38
N ASN A 103 33.92 9.48 -0.60
CA ASN A 103 33.06 10.62 -0.87
C ASN A 103 33.50 11.42 -2.10
N ASN A 104 34.80 11.38 -2.45
CA ASN A 104 35.36 12.11 -3.59
C ASN A 104 35.47 11.26 -4.87
N SER A 105 35.21 9.96 -4.80
CA SER A 105 35.30 9.03 -5.95
C SER A 105 33.91 8.52 -6.34
N PRO A 106 33.38 8.89 -7.53
CA PRO A 106 32.11 8.37 -7.98
C PRO A 106 32.12 6.85 -8.10
N LEU A 107 30.98 6.23 -7.80
CA LEU A 107 30.74 4.81 -8.00
C LEU A 107 29.92 4.60 -9.27
N PHE A 108 30.47 3.88 -10.24
CA PHE A 108 29.74 3.45 -11.42
C PHE A 108 29.24 2.02 -11.22
N ILE A 109 27.94 1.83 -11.42
CA ILE A 109 27.27 0.54 -11.43
C ILE A 109 26.75 0.33 -12.84
N THR A 110 27.33 -0.62 -13.57
CA THR A 110 26.94 -0.90 -14.96
C THR A 110 26.24 -2.25 -15.05
N LEU A 111 25.27 -2.37 -15.95
CA LEU A 111 24.66 -3.66 -16.33
C LEU A 111 25.19 -4.05 -17.71
N SER A 112 26.21 -4.90 -17.75
CA SER A 112 26.99 -5.16 -18.96
C SER A 112 26.82 -6.60 -19.46
N LEU A 113 26.79 -6.75 -20.80
CA LEU A 113 26.63 -8.03 -21.46
C LEU A 113 27.90 -8.89 -21.34
N HIS A 114 27.77 -10.09 -20.80
CA HIS A 114 28.89 -11.04 -20.66
C HIS A 114 28.76 -12.30 -21.52
N SER A 115 27.55 -12.68 -21.91
CA SER A 115 27.28 -13.76 -22.89
C SER A 115 26.07 -13.39 -23.77
N ARG A 116 25.60 -14.28 -24.66
CA ARG A 116 24.63 -13.99 -25.75
C ARG A 116 23.44 -13.09 -25.37
N ALA A 117 22.88 -13.27 -24.18
CA ALA A 117 21.77 -12.45 -23.64
C ALA A 117 21.76 -12.53 -22.11
N SER A 118 22.93 -12.42 -21.49
CA SER A 118 23.05 -12.41 -20.04
C SER A 118 23.84 -11.19 -19.62
N PHE A 119 23.30 -10.50 -18.62
CA PHE A 119 23.85 -9.27 -18.09
C PHE A 119 24.10 -9.45 -16.61
N ASP A 120 25.23 -8.94 -16.15
CA ASP A 120 25.59 -8.92 -14.74
C ASP A 120 26.22 -7.56 -14.42
N PRO A 121 26.20 -7.16 -13.14
CA PRO A 121 26.73 -5.89 -12.74
C PRO A 121 28.27 -5.90 -12.79
N LEU A 122 28.84 -4.80 -13.29
CA LEU A 122 30.25 -4.45 -13.15
C LEU A 122 30.30 -3.11 -12.41
N PHE A 123 31.22 -3.02 -11.46
CA PHE A 123 31.35 -1.84 -10.63
C PHE A 123 32.72 -1.24 -10.82
N LEU A 124 32.76 0.08 -10.96
CA LEU A 124 33.98 0.81 -11.27
C LEU A 124 34.08 2.03 -10.35
N THR A 125 35.25 2.27 -9.79
CA THR A 125 35.54 3.50 -9.07
C THR A 125 37.02 3.85 -9.21
N SER A 126 37.35 5.13 -9.08
CA SER A 126 38.74 5.57 -9.03
C SER A 126 39.32 5.25 -7.67
N VAL A 127 40.55 4.75 -7.65
CA VAL A 127 41.32 4.52 -6.43
C VAL A 127 42.65 5.25 -6.51
N PRO A 128 43.22 5.71 -5.38
CA PRO A 128 44.55 6.32 -5.38
C PRO A 128 45.59 5.39 -6.02
N ALA A 129 46.58 5.97 -6.72
CA ALA A 129 47.63 5.20 -7.39
C ALA A 129 48.48 4.33 -6.43
N THR A 130 48.42 4.63 -5.13
CA THR A 130 49.09 3.89 -4.06
C THR A 130 48.35 2.62 -3.64
N LEU A 131 47.09 2.43 -4.04
CA LEU A 131 46.32 1.22 -3.74
C LEU A 131 46.66 0.15 -4.78
N ASP A 132 47.66 -0.68 -4.48
CA ASP A 132 47.98 -1.85 -5.28
C ASP A 132 47.13 -3.09 -4.91
N GLY A 133 47.24 -4.14 -5.73
CA GLY A 133 46.46 -5.35 -5.55
C GLY A 133 46.75 -6.09 -4.22
N GLN A 134 48.00 -6.06 -3.77
CA GLN A 134 48.40 -6.69 -2.51
C GLN A 134 47.77 -5.97 -1.31
N THR A 135 47.82 -4.64 -1.32
CA THR A 135 47.18 -3.78 -0.30
C THR A 135 45.67 -4.00 -0.27
N PHE A 136 45.05 -4.14 -1.45
CA PHE A 136 43.62 -4.45 -1.57
C PHE A 136 43.28 -5.84 -0.99
N SER A 137 44.10 -6.88 -1.24
CA SER A 137 43.88 -8.20 -0.65
C SER A 137 44.02 -8.22 0.87
N SER A 138 45.07 -7.59 1.43
CA SER A 138 45.27 -7.51 2.87
C SER A 138 44.14 -6.76 3.57
N PHE A 139 43.61 -5.71 2.93
CA PHE A 139 42.45 -4.98 3.42
C PHE A 139 41.20 -5.88 3.54
N LEU A 140 40.91 -6.67 2.51
CA LEU A 140 39.74 -7.56 2.51
C LEU A 140 39.86 -8.65 3.60
N GLU A 141 41.05 -9.23 3.75
CA GLU A 141 41.33 -10.25 4.77
C GLU A 141 41.17 -9.69 6.19
N GLN A 142 41.63 -8.46 6.42
CA GLN A 142 41.46 -7.78 7.71
C GLN A 142 39.99 -7.42 7.99
N SER A 143 39.25 -7.02 6.96
CA SER A 143 37.83 -6.63 7.08
C SER A 143 36.89 -7.83 7.26
N TYR A 144 37.32 -9.02 6.83
CA TYR A 144 36.56 -10.27 6.95
C TYR A 144 37.40 -11.42 7.51
N PRO A 145 37.90 -11.33 8.76
CA PRO A 145 38.81 -12.33 9.31
C PRO A 145 38.15 -13.71 9.36
N GLY A 146 38.78 -14.70 8.74
CA GLY A 146 38.30 -16.10 8.70
C GLY A 146 37.04 -16.34 7.86
N LYS A 147 36.47 -15.30 7.23
CA LYS A 147 35.21 -15.37 6.47
C LYS A 147 35.41 -15.34 4.95
N ILE A 148 36.63 -15.09 4.49
CA ILE A 148 36.96 -15.06 3.06
C ILE A 148 38.24 -15.82 2.74
N THR A 149 38.35 -16.29 1.49
CA THR A 149 39.58 -16.81 0.90
C THR A 149 39.84 -16.09 -0.41
N ILE A 150 41.04 -15.52 -0.58
CA ILE A 150 41.42 -14.78 -1.78
C ILE A 150 42.42 -15.62 -2.59
N LEU A 151 42.10 -15.87 -3.85
CA LEU A 151 43.02 -16.49 -4.82
C LEU A 151 43.40 -15.46 -5.88
N GLN A 152 44.67 -15.37 -6.23
CA GLN A 152 45.16 -14.44 -7.24
C GLN A 152 45.39 -15.18 -8.57
N SER A 153 45.05 -14.55 -9.69
CA SER A 153 45.37 -15.07 -11.02
C SER A 153 45.82 -13.93 -11.94
N PRO A 154 46.96 -14.06 -12.65
CA PRO A 154 47.42 -13.02 -13.56
C PRO A 154 46.52 -12.91 -14.81
N TYR A 155 46.30 -11.69 -15.28
CA TYR A 155 45.63 -11.38 -16.54
C TYR A 155 46.24 -10.13 -17.17
N ALA A 156 46.87 -10.27 -18.34
CA ALA A 156 47.68 -9.22 -18.96
C ALA A 156 48.74 -8.67 -17.98
N ARG A 157 48.72 -7.37 -17.67
CA ARG A 157 49.64 -6.71 -16.71
C ARG A 157 49.00 -6.48 -15.33
N THR A 158 47.91 -7.19 -15.03
CA THR A 158 47.07 -6.98 -13.84
C THR A 158 46.80 -8.28 -13.12
N GLU A 159 46.70 -8.24 -11.80
CA GLU A 159 46.24 -9.37 -11.00
C GLU A 159 44.72 -9.31 -10.81
N ILE A 160 44.05 -10.44 -11.02
CA ILE A 160 42.63 -10.62 -10.71
C ILE A 160 42.52 -11.41 -9.41
N PHE A 161 41.88 -10.79 -8.42
CA PHE A 161 41.56 -11.37 -7.12
C PHE A 161 40.22 -12.12 -7.22
N ARG A 162 40.20 -13.38 -6.81
CA ARG A 162 39.03 -14.25 -6.70
C ARG A 162 38.69 -14.44 -5.23
N ILE A 163 37.63 -13.78 -4.78
CA ILE A 163 37.24 -13.71 -3.39
C ILE A 163 36.08 -14.70 -3.15
N HIS A 164 36.36 -15.74 -2.37
CA HIS A 164 35.38 -16.71 -1.91
C HIS A 164 34.87 -16.29 -0.53
N PHE A 165 33.55 -16.21 -0.36
CA PHE A 165 32.93 -15.91 0.94
C PHE A 165 32.44 -17.20 1.60
N GLU A 166 32.70 -17.34 2.90
CA GLU A 166 32.22 -18.45 3.72
C GLU A 166 30.69 -18.59 3.61
N ASN A 167 30.21 -19.83 3.45
CA ASN A 167 28.79 -20.15 3.29
C ASN A 167 28.08 -19.50 2.07
N LYS A 168 28.82 -19.00 1.07
CA LYS A 168 28.25 -18.51 -0.19
C LYS A 168 28.85 -19.20 -1.42
N ARG A 169 27.96 -19.58 -2.35
CA ARG A 169 28.35 -20.23 -3.62
C ARG A 169 28.93 -19.28 -4.67
N ASN A 170 28.81 -17.97 -4.50
CA ASN A 170 29.24 -17.00 -5.52
C ASN A 170 30.65 -16.49 -5.22
N VAL A 171 31.49 -16.39 -6.25
CA VAL A 171 32.85 -15.84 -6.20
C VAL A 171 32.86 -14.42 -6.75
N LEU A 172 33.45 -13.48 -6.01
CA LEU A 172 33.62 -12.10 -6.45
C LEU A 172 35.00 -11.95 -7.10
N PHE A 173 35.04 -11.37 -8.29
CA PHE A 173 36.27 -11.04 -8.99
C PHE A 173 36.55 -9.56 -8.84
N ALA A 174 37.78 -9.20 -8.51
CA ALA A 174 38.23 -7.83 -8.39
C ALA A 174 39.58 -7.61 -9.07
N ALA A 175 39.85 -6.40 -9.55
CA ALA A 175 41.13 -5.99 -10.10
C ALA A 175 41.33 -4.48 -9.94
N ILE A 176 42.58 -4.05 -9.81
CA ILE A 176 42.96 -2.63 -9.88
C ILE A 176 43.90 -2.46 -11.06
N HIS A 177 43.51 -1.62 -12.02
CA HIS A 177 44.31 -1.35 -13.21
C HIS A 177 44.27 0.15 -13.55
N GLU A 178 45.45 0.76 -13.70
CA GLU A 178 45.61 2.18 -14.08
C GLU A 178 44.77 3.16 -13.23
N GLY A 179 44.63 2.87 -11.93
CA GLY A 179 43.89 3.72 -10.99
C GLY A 179 42.38 3.48 -10.94
N VAL A 180 41.88 2.45 -11.63
CA VAL A 180 40.46 2.05 -11.59
C VAL A 180 40.33 0.71 -10.88
N CYS A 181 39.53 0.68 -9.82
CA CYS A 181 39.11 -0.55 -9.15
C CYS A 181 37.85 -1.09 -9.81
N MET A 182 37.85 -2.39 -10.11
CA MET A 182 36.82 -3.07 -10.88
C MET A 182 36.35 -4.31 -10.12
N LEU A 183 35.03 -4.50 -9.98
CA LEU A 183 34.47 -5.70 -9.34
C LEU A 183 33.29 -6.28 -10.12
N SER A 184 33.18 -7.61 -10.17
CA SER A 184 32.02 -8.31 -10.69
C SER A 184 31.96 -9.76 -10.20
N PHE A 185 30.77 -10.36 -10.19
CA PHE A 185 30.60 -11.81 -10.02
C PHE A 185 30.91 -12.60 -11.31
N GLN A 186 31.27 -11.91 -12.39
CA GLN A 186 31.66 -12.50 -13.67
C GLN A 186 33.09 -12.08 -14.01
N ASP A 187 34.01 -13.04 -14.08
CA ASP A 187 35.43 -12.80 -14.37
C ASP A 187 35.64 -12.07 -15.71
N ILE A 188 34.82 -12.42 -16.70
CA ILE A 188 34.84 -11.87 -18.05
C ILE A 188 34.49 -10.38 -18.08
N LEU A 189 33.69 -9.87 -17.14
CA LEU A 189 33.38 -8.43 -17.08
C LEU A 189 34.58 -7.63 -16.56
N VAL A 190 35.29 -8.16 -15.55
CA VAL A 190 36.54 -7.56 -15.06
C VAL A 190 37.61 -7.57 -16.15
N LYS A 191 37.78 -8.69 -16.86
CA LYS A 191 38.71 -8.82 -17.99
C LYS A 191 38.41 -7.82 -19.10
N LYS A 192 37.14 -7.69 -19.52
CA LYS A 192 36.72 -6.69 -20.54
C LYS A 192 37.04 -5.26 -20.12
N ALA A 193 36.90 -4.94 -18.83
CA ALA A 193 37.19 -3.62 -18.31
C ALA A 193 38.70 -3.33 -18.29
N ILE A 194 39.54 -4.33 -17.94
CA ILE A 194 41.00 -4.25 -18.06
C ILE A 194 41.40 -4.04 -19.53
N ASP A 195 40.88 -4.85 -20.45
CA ASP A 195 41.19 -4.75 -21.88
C ASP A 195 40.82 -3.37 -22.43
N LYS A 196 39.67 -2.81 -22.01
CA LYS A 196 39.22 -1.47 -22.40
C LYS A 196 40.19 -0.38 -21.99
N LEU A 197 40.66 -0.41 -20.75
CA LEU A 197 41.66 0.55 -20.26
C LEU A 197 43.01 0.39 -20.98
N SER A 198 43.47 -0.85 -21.15
CA SER A 198 44.76 -1.17 -21.79
C SER A 198 44.82 -0.76 -23.26
N LEU A 199 43.71 -0.88 -24.00
CA LEU A 199 43.66 -0.56 -25.43
C LEU A 199 43.67 0.95 -25.73
N ASN A 200 43.59 1.83 -24.70
CA ASN A 200 43.47 3.29 -24.85
C ASN A 200 42.42 3.69 -25.90
N THR A 201 41.43 2.83 -26.14
CA THR A 201 40.42 3.10 -27.14
C THR A 201 39.62 4.26 -26.59
N PRO A 202 39.55 5.42 -27.28
CA PRO A 202 38.66 6.47 -26.83
C PRO A 202 37.26 5.87 -26.71
N VAL A 203 36.40 6.44 -25.86
CA VAL A 203 34.96 6.12 -25.80
C VAL A 203 34.25 6.52 -27.12
N SER A 204 34.97 6.59 -28.24
CA SER A 204 34.56 7.04 -29.57
C SER A 204 33.61 6.08 -30.28
N ILE A 205 33.25 4.93 -29.69
CA ILE A 205 32.18 4.05 -30.20
C ILE A 205 30.84 4.32 -29.48
N MET A 206 30.82 5.10 -28.39
CA MET A 206 29.59 5.49 -27.68
C MET A 206 29.25 6.98 -27.88
N THR A 207 29.24 7.47 -29.12
CA THR A 207 28.86 8.87 -29.44
C THR A 207 27.55 9.29 -28.77
N GLY A 208 26.57 8.38 -28.73
CA GLY A 208 25.29 8.60 -28.05
C GLY A 208 25.40 8.78 -26.54
N PHE A 209 26.17 7.91 -25.85
CA PHE A 209 26.42 8.03 -24.41
C PHE A 209 27.16 9.32 -24.08
N ASN A 210 28.24 9.65 -24.80
CA ASN A 210 29.00 10.87 -24.54
C ASN A 210 28.14 12.13 -24.71
N THR A 211 27.20 12.11 -25.67
CA THR A 211 26.25 13.20 -25.88
C THR A 211 25.37 13.41 -24.65
N VAL A 212 24.69 12.35 -24.17
CA VAL A 212 23.81 12.48 -22.99
C VAL A 212 24.58 12.62 -21.68
N ALA A 213 25.80 12.11 -21.58
CA ALA A 213 26.66 12.30 -20.42
C ALA A 213 27.16 13.74 -20.27
N SER A 214 27.27 14.47 -21.38
CA SER A 214 27.64 15.89 -21.36
C SER A 214 26.53 16.81 -20.83
N THR A 215 25.27 16.34 -20.81
CA THR A 215 24.11 17.12 -20.35
C THR A 215 23.74 16.87 -18.89
N THR A 216 24.24 15.79 -18.30
CA THR A 216 23.94 15.42 -16.90
C THR A 216 24.71 16.26 -15.87
N GLY A 217 24.02 16.64 -14.79
CA GLY A 217 24.56 17.47 -13.72
C GLY A 217 25.52 16.74 -12.79
N LYS A 218 26.38 17.50 -12.10
CA LYS A 218 27.34 16.99 -11.11
C LYS A 218 26.84 17.06 -9.66
N LYS A 219 25.82 17.88 -9.38
CA LYS A 219 25.25 18.11 -8.04
C LYS A 219 23.91 17.40 -7.89
N VAL A 220 23.91 16.08 -8.10
CA VAL A 220 22.73 15.22 -8.10
C VAL A 220 23.09 13.88 -7.46
N ASP A 221 22.09 13.14 -6.98
CA ASP A 221 22.29 11.91 -6.20
C ASP A 221 22.94 10.82 -7.05
N ALA A 222 22.43 10.65 -8.27
CA ALA A 222 23.04 9.81 -9.28
C ALA A 222 22.71 10.29 -10.69
N ASN A 223 23.56 9.94 -11.65
CA ASN A 223 23.24 10.03 -13.08
C ASN A 223 22.90 8.63 -13.59
N VAL A 224 21.78 8.49 -14.31
CA VAL A 224 21.26 7.23 -14.85
C VAL A 224 21.31 7.31 -16.37
N TYR A 225 22.04 6.40 -16.99
CA TYR A 225 22.14 6.29 -18.44
C TYR A 225 21.54 4.97 -18.91
N ILE A 226 20.60 5.05 -19.84
CA ILE A 226 19.87 3.89 -20.37
C ILE A 226 20.17 3.75 -21.85
N ASN A 227 20.66 2.58 -22.26
CA ASN A 227 20.77 2.20 -23.66
C ASN A 227 19.54 1.36 -24.03
N PHE A 228 18.59 1.91 -24.79
CA PHE A 228 17.31 1.23 -25.04
C PHE A 228 17.46 -0.14 -25.72
N PRO A 229 18.27 -0.30 -26.80
CA PRO A 229 18.52 -1.61 -27.41
C PRO A 229 19.07 -2.66 -26.43
N TYR A 230 20.11 -2.32 -25.66
CA TYR A 230 20.70 -3.27 -24.73
C TYR A 230 19.86 -3.47 -23.47
N PHE A 231 19.12 -2.46 -23.01
CA PHE A 231 18.20 -2.58 -21.89
C PHE A 231 17.03 -3.50 -22.22
N SER A 232 16.45 -3.37 -23.42
CA SER A 232 15.46 -4.33 -23.93
C SER A 232 16.01 -5.76 -23.95
N LEU A 233 17.25 -5.95 -24.44
CA LEU A 233 17.91 -7.25 -24.43
C LEU A 233 18.16 -7.77 -23.00
N ALA A 234 18.42 -6.89 -22.04
CA ALA A 234 18.68 -7.25 -20.64
C ALA A 234 17.43 -7.78 -19.92
N ILE A 235 16.25 -7.24 -20.24
CA ILE A 235 14.98 -7.68 -19.66
C ILE A 235 14.27 -8.76 -20.49
N TRP A 236 14.79 -9.11 -21.67
CA TRP A 236 14.17 -10.05 -22.61
C TRP A 236 13.80 -11.40 -21.98
N LYS A 237 14.67 -11.97 -21.14
CA LYS A 237 14.41 -13.25 -20.46
C LYS A 237 13.41 -13.15 -19.31
N SER A 238 13.20 -11.96 -18.78
CA SER A 238 12.30 -11.70 -17.66
C SER A 238 10.84 -11.56 -18.09
N VAL A 239 10.60 -11.27 -19.37
CA VAL A 239 9.28 -10.97 -19.93
C VAL A 239 8.75 -12.16 -20.74
N ASN A 240 7.45 -12.43 -20.62
CA ASN A 240 6.78 -13.49 -21.37
C ASN A 240 6.81 -13.23 -22.88
N LYS A 241 6.83 -14.32 -23.67
CA LYS A 241 6.99 -14.26 -25.13
C LYS A 241 5.90 -13.46 -25.83
N ASP A 242 4.70 -13.42 -25.25
CA ASP A 242 3.54 -12.68 -25.79
C ASP A 242 3.80 -11.16 -25.84
N HIS A 243 4.76 -10.66 -25.03
CA HIS A 243 5.15 -9.26 -24.99
C HIS A 243 6.47 -8.96 -25.73
N ASN A 244 7.05 -9.92 -26.45
CA ASN A 244 8.28 -9.71 -27.23
C ASN A 244 8.16 -8.54 -28.23
N ARG A 245 6.97 -8.37 -28.84
CA ARG A 245 6.72 -7.24 -29.75
C ARG A 245 6.87 -5.89 -29.05
N SER A 246 6.43 -5.79 -27.80
CA SER A 246 6.56 -4.58 -26.98
C SER A 246 8.04 -4.30 -26.65
N LEU A 247 8.82 -5.34 -26.35
CA LEU A 247 10.27 -5.21 -26.12
C LEU A 247 11.03 -4.72 -27.36
N VAL A 248 10.66 -5.23 -28.55
CA VAL A 248 11.25 -4.75 -29.81
C VAL A 248 10.93 -3.27 -30.03
N LYS A 249 9.69 -2.84 -29.79
CA LYS A 249 9.32 -1.41 -29.89
C LYS A 249 10.07 -0.55 -28.88
N PHE A 250 10.25 -1.05 -27.65
CA PHE A 250 11.03 -0.35 -26.63
C PHE A 250 12.50 -0.20 -27.04
N ALA A 251 13.11 -1.25 -27.62
CA ALA A 251 14.47 -1.20 -28.18
C ALA A 251 14.61 -0.17 -29.32
N GLN A 252 13.51 0.05 -30.05
CA GLN A 252 13.38 0.95 -31.19
C GLN A 252 12.80 2.32 -30.82
N PHE A 253 12.67 2.63 -29.53
CA PHE A 253 12.09 3.89 -29.10
C PHE A 253 13.09 5.04 -29.24
N ALA A 254 14.27 4.87 -28.65
CA ALA A 254 15.37 5.84 -28.65
C ALA A 254 16.73 5.12 -28.64
N ASP A 255 17.84 5.88 -28.66
CA ASP A 255 19.19 5.30 -28.54
C ASP A 255 19.66 5.27 -27.08
N TRP A 256 19.77 6.46 -26.49
CA TRP A 256 20.25 6.66 -25.12
C TRP A 256 19.45 7.73 -24.39
N SER A 257 19.25 7.53 -23.09
CA SER A 257 18.89 8.59 -22.15
C SER A 257 20.03 8.83 -21.18
N GLY A 258 20.26 10.08 -20.78
CA GLY A 258 21.07 10.46 -19.63
C GLY A 258 20.25 11.36 -18.73
N LEU A 259 19.99 10.87 -17.51
CA LEU A 259 19.04 11.45 -16.57
C LEU A 259 19.69 11.69 -15.22
N ASP A 260 19.45 12.86 -14.65
CA ASP A 260 19.80 13.21 -13.28
C ASP A 260 18.71 12.71 -12.34
N LEU A 261 19.08 11.78 -11.46
CA LEU A 261 18.22 11.26 -10.41
C LEU A 261 18.31 12.16 -9.17
N PHE A 262 17.14 12.60 -8.72
CA PHE A 262 16.93 13.20 -7.41
C PHE A 262 16.02 12.29 -6.59
N ILE A 263 16.52 11.85 -5.44
CA ILE A 263 15.83 11.00 -4.49
C ILE A 263 15.29 11.89 -3.38
N LYS A 264 13.98 12.12 -3.38
CA LYS A 264 13.31 12.84 -2.30
C LYS A 264 12.76 11.84 -1.28
N LYS A 265 11.99 12.33 -0.30
CA LYS A 265 11.43 11.53 0.79
C LYS A 265 10.48 10.43 0.28
N ASP A 266 9.61 10.79 -0.65
CA ASP A 266 8.46 10.01 -1.15
C ASP A 266 8.30 10.08 -2.67
N GLU A 267 9.26 10.65 -3.39
CA GLU A 267 9.27 10.71 -4.84
C GLU A 267 10.68 10.50 -5.43
N LEU A 268 10.73 9.95 -6.63
CA LEU A 268 11.94 9.88 -7.46
C LEU A 268 11.71 10.75 -8.70
N LEU A 269 12.63 11.68 -8.92
CA LEU A 269 12.63 12.56 -10.08
C LEU A 269 13.84 12.23 -10.95
N LEU A 270 13.62 12.01 -12.24
CA LEU A 270 14.67 11.81 -13.21
C LEU A 270 14.50 12.81 -14.35
N ASN A 271 15.44 13.75 -14.45
CA ASN A 271 15.41 14.82 -15.46
C ASN A 271 16.66 14.78 -16.34
N GLY A 272 16.52 14.93 -17.64
CA GLY A 272 17.69 15.01 -18.51
C GLY A 272 17.33 14.93 -19.98
N TYR A 273 18.18 14.28 -20.76
CA TYR A 273 18.04 14.26 -22.22
C TYR A 273 18.04 12.85 -22.78
N THR A 274 17.13 12.62 -23.73
CA THR A 274 17.05 11.40 -24.54
C THR A 274 17.39 11.74 -25.98
N ILE A 275 18.23 10.91 -26.60
CA ILE A 275 18.58 11.02 -28.01
C ILE A 275 17.93 9.90 -28.81
N ALA A 276 17.45 10.23 -30.00
CA ALA A 276 16.97 9.26 -30.97
C ALA A 276 17.51 9.63 -32.35
N SER A 277 18.37 8.78 -32.90
CA SER A 277 18.94 8.96 -34.22
C SER A 277 17.86 8.94 -35.29
N ASP A 278 17.96 9.84 -36.28
CA ASP A 278 17.05 9.87 -37.43
C ASP A 278 17.34 8.69 -38.39
N ASN A 279 16.95 7.49 -37.97
CA ASN A 279 16.99 6.29 -38.78
C ASN A 279 15.59 5.65 -38.84
N ALA A 280 15.43 4.68 -39.75
CA ALA A 280 14.12 4.07 -40.00
C ALA A 280 13.55 3.27 -38.81
N MET A 281 14.38 2.94 -37.82
CA MET A 281 14.01 2.10 -36.69
C MET A 281 13.59 2.90 -35.46
N GLN A 282 14.08 4.14 -35.28
CA GLN A 282 13.82 4.93 -34.08
C GLN A 282 12.49 5.70 -34.14
N SER A 283 11.52 5.32 -33.31
CA SER A 283 10.16 5.89 -33.33
C SER A 283 10.10 7.29 -32.72
N LEU A 284 10.85 7.58 -31.64
CA LEU A 284 10.87 8.92 -31.03
C LEU A 284 11.39 9.99 -32.01
N ALA A 285 12.33 9.62 -32.90
CA ALA A 285 12.85 10.52 -33.92
C ALA A 285 11.81 10.95 -34.97
N LEU A 286 10.63 10.30 -35.05
CA LEU A 286 9.55 10.73 -35.95
C LEU A 286 8.97 12.09 -35.54
N ILE A 287 8.84 12.32 -34.22
CA ILE A 287 8.23 13.54 -33.67
C ILE A 287 9.25 14.64 -33.36
N GLY A 288 10.54 14.43 -33.67
CA GLY A 288 11.60 15.38 -33.33
C GLY A 288 11.51 16.74 -34.02
N ASP A 289 10.82 16.83 -35.15
CA ASP A 289 10.56 18.10 -35.87
C ASP A 289 9.22 18.75 -35.46
N GLN A 290 8.48 18.13 -34.55
CA GLN A 290 7.21 18.65 -34.04
C GLN A 290 7.45 19.47 -32.79
N ALA A 291 6.83 20.66 -32.72
CA ALA A 291 6.90 21.48 -31.52
C ALA A 291 6.13 20.80 -30.35
N PRO A 292 6.65 20.84 -29.11
CA PRO A 292 5.88 20.46 -27.92
C PRO A 292 4.59 21.27 -27.80
N GLY A 293 3.57 20.70 -27.16
CA GLY A 293 2.27 21.36 -26.99
C GLY A 293 1.60 21.05 -25.65
N SER A 294 0.55 21.80 -25.33
CA SER A 294 -0.26 21.58 -24.13
C SER A 294 -1.09 20.29 -24.22
N LEU A 295 -1.08 19.49 -23.16
CA LEU A 295 -1.69 18.16 -23.09
C LEU A 295 -3.16 18.20 -22.65
N SER A 296 -4.00 18.96 -23.37
CA SER A 296 -5.37 19.23 -22.89
C SER A 296 -6.31 18.02 -22.94
N ILE A 297 -5.95 16.90 -23.62
CA ILE A 297 -6.68 15.62 -23.51
C ILE A 297 -6.86 15.19 -22.05
N THR A 298 -5.92 15.51 -21.16
CA THR A 298 -5.99 15.20 -19.72
C THR A 298 -7.24 15.80 -19.03
N ASN A 299 -7.84 16.85 -19.59
CA ASN A 299 -9.06 17.48 -19.06
C ASN A 299 -10.35 16.68 -19.23
N ILE A 300 -10.33 15.63 -20.06
CA ILE A 300 -11.49 14.79 -20.30
C ILE A 300 -11.29 13.35 -19.82
N LEU A 301 -10.11 13.01 -19.30
CA LEU A 301 -9.82 11.66 -18.83
C LEU A 301 -10.59 11.34 -17.54
N PRO A 302 -11.35 10.23 -17.48
CA PRO A 302 -12.10 9.86 -16.30
C PRO A 302 -11.19 9.41 -15.15
N ASN A 303 -11.68 9.49 -13.91
CA ASN A 303 -10.96 9.05 -12.71
C ASN A 303 -10.72 7.53 -12.64
N THR A 304 -11.21 6.76 -13.61
CA THR A 304 -10.94 5.33 -13.78
C THR A 304 -9.82 5.05 -14.79
N THR A 305 -9.13 6.09 -15.27
CA THR A 305 -7.95 5.98 -16.14
C THR A 305 -6.80 5.30 -15.39
N GLN A 306 -6.38 4.14 -15.90
CA GLN A 306 -5.25 3.36 -15.38
C GLN A 306 -3.94 3.78 -16.04
N ALA A 307 -3.98 4.16 -17.31
CA ALA A 307 -2.83 4.70 -18.02
C ALA A 307 -3.28 5.61 -19.16
N TYR A 308 -2.40 6.51 -19.60
CA TYR A 308 -2.56 7.21 -20.88
C TYR A 308 -1.22 7.38 -21.59
N LEU A 309 -1.30 7.54 -22.91
CA LEU A 309 -0.22 7.95 -23.79
C LEU A 309 -0.76 9.04 -24.72
N ILE A 310 -0.18 10.24 -24.66
CA ILE A 310 -0.64 11.42 -25.42
C ILE A 310 0.55 11.98 -26.19
N TYR A 311 0.33 12.25 -27.49
CA TYR A 311 1.26 12.96 -28.34
C TYR A 311 0.72 14.34 -28.67
N ALA A 312 1.58 15.35 -28.63
CA ALA A 312 1.31 16.67 -29.15
C ALA A 312 2.21 16.94 -30.36
N PHE A 313 1.65 17.64 -31.36
CA PHE A 313 2.34 17.98 -32.59
C PHE A 313 1.73 19.24 -33.20
N ASN A 314 2.53 19.99 -33.95
CA ASN A 314 2.07 21.17 -34.67
C ASN A 314 1.62 20.87 -36.11
N ASN A 315 2.08 19.78 -36.74
CA ASN A 315 1.71 19.43 -38.10
C ASN A 315 1.63 17.90 -38.31
N TYR A 316 0.46 17.33 -38.01
CA TYR A 316 0.21 15.90 -38.19
C TYR A 316 0.37 15.40 -39.64
N PRO A 317 -0.13 16.10 -40.68
CA PRO A 317 0.06 15.66 -42.06
C PRO A 317 1.54 15.52 -42.46
N ALA A 318 2.40 16.43 -42.00
CA ALA A 318 3.85 16.35 -42.22
C ALA A 318 4.47 15.15 -41.50
N LEU A 319 4.08 14.91 -40.23
CA LEU A 319 4.50 13.74 -39.45
C LEU A 319 4.12 12.44 -40.15
N PHE A 320 2.86 12.32 -40.62
CA PHE A 320 2.39 11.14 -41.33
C PHE A 320 3.17 10.90 -42.62
N LYS A 321 3.40 11.95 -43.43
CA LYS A 321 4.22 11.86 -44.66
C LYS A 321 5.66 11.42 -44.36
N ARG A 322 6.25 11.91 -43.27
CA ARG A 322 7.60 11.50 -42.83
C ARG A 322 7.63 10.02 -42.46
N TRP A 323 6.65 9.56 -41.69
CA TRP A 323 6.48 8.14 -41.35
C TRP A 323 6.29 7.28 -42.60
N GLU A 324 5.42 7.68 -43.54
CA GLU A 324 5.17 6.96 -44.79
C GLU A 324 6.45 6.79 -45.62
N ASN A 325 7.25 7.86 -45.73
CA ASN A 325 8.55 7.82 -46.41
C ASN A 325 9.57 6.91 -45.71
N ARG A 326 9.56 6.84 -44.36
CA ARG A 326 10.40 5.89 -43.62
C ARG A 326 9.93 4.45 -43.84
N ARG A 327 8.62 4.21 -43.78
CA ARG A 327 7.99 2.90 -44.04
C ARG A 327 8.36 2.36 -45.41
N LYS A 328 8.25 3.18 -46.47
CA LYS A 328 8.61 2.81 -47.86
C LYS A 328 10.10 2.47 -47.98
N ARG A 329 10.99 3.27 -47.39
CA ARG A 329 12.44 3.02 -47.40
C ARG A 329 12.83 1.74 -46.66
N ALA A 330 12.17 1.44 -45.54
CA ALA A 330 12.44 0.27 -44.72
C ALA A 330 11.66 -0.99 -45.14
N GLN A 331 10.81 -0.88 -46.17
CA GLN A 331 9.94 -1.96 -46.66
C GLN A 331 9.08 -2.59 -45.55
N PHE A 332 8.62 -1.79 -44.59
CA PHE A 332 7.74 -2.27 -43.53
C PHE A 332 6.31 -2.46 -44.05
N ASN A 333 5.80 -3.68 -43.86
CA ASN A 333 4.40 -4.00 -44.14
C ASN A 333 3.52 -3.55 -42.96
N VAL A 334 2.43 -2.85 -43.27
CA VAL A 334 1.44 -2.41 -42.27
C VAL A 334 0.13 -3.08 -42.62
N THR A 335 -0.39 -3.86 -41.68
CA THR A 335 -1.68 -4.57 -41.87
C THR A 335 -2.79 -3.57 -42.20
N GLY A 336 -3.54 -3.85 -43.26
CA GLY A 336 -4.64 -3.00 -43.72
C GLY A 336 -4.22 -1.83 -44.60
N PHE A 337 -2.93 -1.58 -44.84
CA PHE A 337 -2.48 -0.46 -45.68
C PHE A 337 -2.95 -0.56 -47.13
N ASN A 338 -3.14 -1.77 -47.67
CA ASN A 338 -3.71 -1.97 -49.01
C ASN A 338 -5.11 -1.36 -49.13
N LEU A 339 -5.96 -1.46 -48.10
CA LEU A 339 -7.27 -0.82 -48.09
C LEU A 339 -7.16 0.71 -48.21
N PHE A 340 -6.15 1.30 -47.57
CA PHE A 340 -5.89 2.74 -47.65
C PHE A 340 -5.52 3.19 -49.07
N GLU A 341 -4.75 2.36 -49.79
CA GLU A 341 -4.39 2.60 -51.20
C GLU A 341 -5.56 2.33 -52.16
N GLU A 342 -6.26 1.20 -51.99
CA GLU A 342 -7.48 0.88 -52.76
C GLU A 342 -8.55 1.99 -52.63
N MET A 343 -8.71 2.55 -51.43
CA MET A 343 -9.62 3.68 -51.21
C MET A 343 -9.13 4.98 -51.88
N ASN A 344 -7.81 5.21 -51.98
CA ASN A 344 -7.27 6.33 -52.75
C ASN A 344 -7.54 6.15 -54.26
N GLU A 345 -7.52 4.91 -54.77
CA GLU A 345 -7.82 4.62 -56.18
C GLU A 345 -9.32 4.74 -56.50
N ARG A 346 -10.20 4.47 -55.53
CA ARG A 346 -11.67 4.56 -55.68
C ARG A 346 -12.23 5.99 -55.59
N CYS A 347 -11.43 6.97 -55.16
CA CYS A 347 -11.88 8.35 -54.95
C CYS A 347 -11.13 9.31 -55.87
N ASP A 348 -11.78 10.38 -56.34
CA ASP A 348 -11.11 11.49 -57.05
C ASP A 348 -10.18 12.32 -56.12
N THR A 349 -10.00 11.89 -54.87
CA THR A 349 -9.20 12.52 -53.82
C THR A 349 -8.54 11.45 -52.95
N THR A 350 -7.59 11.84 -52.11
CA THR A 350 -6.95 10.92 -51.16
C THR A 350 -7.78 10.73 -49.89
N VAL A 351 -7.76 9.54 -49.29
CA VAL A 351 -8.40 9.24 -47.99
C VAL A 351 -8.00 10.25 -46.91
N ARG A 352 -6.74 10.73 -46.97
CA ARG A 352 -6.22 11.78 -46.07
C ARG A 352 -7.01 13.08 -46.11
N PHE A 353 -7.61 13.42 -47.26
CA PHE A 353 -8.47 14.62 -47.37
C PHE A 353 -9.62 14.59 -46.36
N PHE A 354 -10.16 13.41 -46.05
CA PHE A 354 -11.23 13.26 -45.08
C PHE A 354 -10.74 13.36 -43.62
N LEU A 355 -9.45 13.21 -43.35
CA LEU A 355 -8.88 13.13 -42.00
C LEU A 355 -8.12 14.38 -41.60
N ASP A 356 -7.26 14.88 -42.48
CA ASP A 356 -6.32 15.98 -42.20
C ASP A 356 -7.02 17.30 -41.90
N GLN A 357 -8.23 17.51 -42.42
CA GLN A 357 -8.96 18.79 -42.35
C GLN A 357 -9.40 19.16 -40.93
N TRP A 358 -9.70 18.17 -40.09
CA TRP A 358 -10.23 18.40 -38.74
C TRP A 358 -9.28 17.99 -37.63
N MET A 359 -8.13 17.37 -37.98
CA MET A 359 -7.13 16.96 -37.01
C MET A 359 -6.59 18.16 -36.23
N GLY A 360 -6.71 18.11 -34.91
CA GLY A 360 -6.11 19.09 -34.02
C GLY A 360 -4.62 18.84 -33.81
N ASN A 361 -4.10 19.36 -32.69
CA ASN A 361 -2.67 19.33 -32.35
C ASN A 361 -2.27 18.23 -31.37
N GLN A 362 -3.16 17.27 -31.09
CA GLN A 362 -2.87 16.16 -30.18
C GLN A 362 -3.75 14.95 -30.46
N ALA A 363 -3.20 13.78 -30.21
CA ALA A 363 -3.91 12.51 -30.20
C ALA A 363 -3.27 11.59 -29.16
N GLY A 364 -4.07 10.70 -28.60
CA GLY A 364 -3.60 9.79 -27.58
C GLY A 364 -4.53 8.62 -27.36
N ARG A 365 -4.15 7.77 -26.42
CA ARG A 365 -4.96 6.66 -25.94
C ARG A 365 -4.92 6.63 -24.42
N CYS A 366 -6.08 6.42 -23.82
CA CYS A 366 -6.16 6.08 -22.41
C CYS A 366 -6.72 4.67 -22.24
N TRP A 367 -6.42 4.08 -21.10
CA TRP A 367 -6.82 2.74 -20.72
C TRP A 367 -7.65 2.87 -19.44
N ILE A 368 -8.95 2.61 -19.55
CA ILE A 368 -9.91 2.85 -18.47
C ILE A 368 -10.51 1.55 -17.94
N LYS A 369 -10.80 1.51 -16.65
CA LYS A 369 -11.71 0.50 -16.07
C LYS A 369 -13.14 1.07 -16.10
N PRO A 370 -14.14 0.37 -16.66
CA PRO A 370 -15.52 0.87 -16.71
C PRO A 370 -16.10 1.13 -15.31
N SER A 371 -15.66 0.34 -14.33
CA SER A 371 -15.87 0.50 -12.89
C SER A 371 -14.56 0.28 -12.12
N ARG A 372 -14.39 0.88 -10.93
CA ARG A 372 -13.19 0.69 -10.09
C ARG A 372 -12.95 -0.77 -9.67
N ARG A 373 -14.00 -1.61 -9.72
CA ARG A 373 -13.95 -3.05 -9.38
C ARG A 373 -13.63 -3.95 -10.57
N ASP A 374 -13.63 -3.43 -11.80
CA ASP A 374 -13.39 -4.24 -12.98
C ASP A 374 -11.91 -4.63 -13.10
N SER A 375 -11.64 -5.87 -13.49
CA SER A 375 -10.28 -6.37 -13.74
C SER A 375 -9.84 -6.15 -15.19
N VAL A 376 -10.77 -5.82 -16.09
CA VAL A 376 -10.49 -5.60 -17.51
C VAL A 376 -10.35 -4.11 -17.80
N ILE A 377 -9.33 -3.76 -18.57
CA ILE A 377 -9.05 -2.39 -18.97
C ILE A 377 -9.33 -2.24 -20.46
N PHE A 378 -10.04 -1.18 -20.83
CA PHE A 378 -10.43 -0.92 -22.21
C PHE A 378 -9.73 0.32 -22.76
N PRO A 379 -9.20 0.25 -24.00
CA PRO A 379 -8.59 1.40 -24.65
C PRO A 379 -9.66 2.36 -25.20
N VAL A 380 -9.46 3.66 -24.98
CA VAL A 380 -10.18 4.74 -25.65
C VAL A 380 -9.17 5.62 -26.38
N THR A 381 -9.28 5.68 -27.71
CA THR A 381 -8.43 6.53 -28.55
C THR A 381 -9.07 7.90 -28.67
N ILE A 382 -8.31 8.96 -28.39
CA ILE A 382 -8.80 10.32 -28.30
C ILE A 382 -8.02 11.18 -29.28
N ILE A 383 -8.74 11.94 -30.10
CA ILE A 383 -8.17 12.87 -31.07
C ILE A 383 -8.75 14.25 -30.81
N ARG A 384 -7.91 15.27 -30.60
CA ARG A 384 -8.41 16.64 -30.56
C ARG A 384 -8.83 17.09 -31.96
N THR A 385 -9.90 17.83 -32.06
CA THR A 385 -10.39 18.43 -33.30
C THR A 385 -10.73 19.90 -33.09
N SER A 386 -10.41 20.75 -34.05
CA SER A 386 -10.92 22.13 -34.10
C SER A 386 -12.23 22.24 -34.88
N LEU A 387 -12.66 21.17 -35.56
CA LEU A 387 -13.82 21.13 -36.45
C LEU A 387 -14.65 19.85 -36.19
N PRO A 388 -15.32 19.74 -35.03
CA PRO A 388 -16.03 18.51 -34.63
C PRO A 388 -17.11 18.07 -35.63
N ASP A 389 -17.88 19.02 -36.19
CA ASP A 389 -18.91 18.71 -37.17
C ASP A 389 -18.35 18.17 -38.49
N SER A 390 -17.26 18.78 -39.00
CA SER A 390 -16.57 18.29 -40.19
C SER A 390 -15.98 16.91 -39.95
N ALA A 391 -15.42 16.68 -38.76
CA ALA A 391 -14.90 15.37 -38.39
C ALA A 391 -15.98 14.29 -38.39
N ARG A 392 -17.11 14.56 -37.73
CA ARG A 392 -18.28 13.68 -37.76
C ARG A 392 -18.68 13.36 -39.20
N LYS A 393 -18.93 14.39 -40.03
CA LYS A 393 -19.38 14.21 -41.41
C LYS A 393 -18.40 13.35 -42.20
N ASN A 394 -17.10 13.63 -42.11
CA ASN A 394 -16.07 12.90 -42.84
C ASN A 394 -15.93 11.45 -42.37
N LEU A 395 -16.01 11.19 -41.06
CA LEU A 395 -15.99 9.82 -40.53
C LEU A 395 -17.20 9.00 -41.02
N LEU A 396 -18.39 9.61 -41.11
CA LEU A 396 -19.58 8.95 -41.65
C LEU A 396 -19.47 8.69 -43.16
N ILE A 397 -18.88 9.62 -43.92
CA ILE A 397 -18.59 9.40 -45.35
C ILE A 397 -17.59 8.25 -45.52
N LEU A 398 -16.52 8.21 -44.71
CA LEU A 398 -15.55 7.12 -44.73
C LEU A 398 -16.20 5.77 -44.42
N ALA A 399 -17.11 5.71 -43.44
CA ALA A 399 -17.85 4.49 -43.15
C ALA A 399 -18.67 4.01 -44.36
N HIS A 400 -19.31 4.93 -45.08
CA HIS A 400 -20.06 4.61 -46.30
C HIS A 400 -19.15 4.13 -47.44
N LEU A 401 -18.00 4.78 -47.66
CA LEU A 401 -17.01 4.37 -48.67
C LEU A 401 -16.39 2.99 -48.39
N MET A 402 -16.36 2.60 -47.12
CA MET A 402 -15.92 1.28 -46.65
C MET A 402 -17.04 0.23 -46.64
N ASP A 403 -18.20 0.54 -47.23
CA ASP A 403 -19.40 -0.30 -47.26
C ASP A 403 -19.84 -0.76 -45.84
N GLN A 404 -19.57 0.07 -44.81
CA GLN A 404 -19.93 -0.22 -43.42
C GLN A 404 -21.33 0.29 -43.10
N LYS A 405 -22.10 -0.53 -42.38
CA LYS A 405 -23.38 -0.08 -41.81
C LYS A 405 -23.11 0.95 -40.71
N VAL A 406 -23.82 2.07 -40.78
CA VAL A 406 -23.79 3.12 -39.77
C VAL A 406 -25.08 3.07 -38.97
N ASP A 407 -24.96 3.07 -37.64
CA ASP A 407 -26.05 3.22 -36.68
C ASP A 407 -25.63 4.21 -35.59
N SER A 408 -26.56 4.66 -34.75
CA SER A 408 -26.25 5.58 -33.65
C SER A 408 -27.14 5.36 -32.43
N VAL A 409 -26.56 5.58 -31.25
CA VAL A 409 -27.26 5.56 -29.96
C VAL A 409 -27.15 6.93 -29.30
N ILE A 410 -28.26 7.41 -28.74
CA ILE A 410 -28.26 8.64 -27.93
C ILE A 410 -28.06 8.25 -26.47
N PHE A 411 -27.05 8.83 -25.83
CA PHE A 411 -26.78 8.69 -24.40
C PHE A 411 -26.62 10.07 -23.77
N LYS A 412 -27.53 10.45 -22.84
CA LYS A 412 -27.51 11.74 -22.13
C LYS A 412 -27.28 12.95 -23.05
N ASN A 413 -28.01 13.02 -24.16
CA ASN A 413 -27.91 14.05 -25.22
C ASN A 413 -26.61 14.04 -26.06
N HIS A 414 -25.74 13.05 -25.88
CA HIS A 414 -24.60 12.80 -26.77
C HIS A 414 -24.92 11.68 -27.75
N MET A 415 -24.51 11.86 -29.01
CA MET A 415 -24.63 10.83 -30.04
C MET A 415 -23.37 9.94 -30.03
N ILE A 416 -23.58 8.63 -29.99
CA ILE A 416 -22.53 7.63 -30.16
C ILE A 416 -22.79 6.92 -31.48
N TYR A 417 -21.86 7.06 -32.41
CA TYR A 417 -21.94 6.46 -33.75
C TYR A 417 -21.29 5.09 -33.74
N ARG A 418 -22.02 4.10 -34.23
CA ARG A 418 -21.52 2.75 -34.54
C ARG A 418 -21.08 2.76 -36.00
N ALA A 419 -19.81 3.05 -36.21
CA ALA A 419 -19.23 3.21 -37.55
C ALA A 419 -17.81 2.64 -37.54
N ASN A 420 -17.62 1.51 -38.23
CA ASN A 420 -16.37 0.75 -38.17
C ASN A 420 -15.30 1.31 -39.12
N VAL A 421 -14.86 2.54 -38.85
CA VAL A 421 -13.78 3.23 -39.58
C VAL A 421 -12.40 2.96 -39.01
N GLY A 422 -12.30 2.05 -38.03
CA GLY A 422 -11.10 1.82 -37.25
C GLY A 422 -9.87 1.41 -38.04
N THR A 423 -10.02 0.67 -39.14
CA THR A 423 -8.90 0.30 -40.00
C THR A 423 -8.19 1.53 -40.58
N VAL A 424 -8.95 2.48 -41.12
CA VAL A 424 -8.41 3.72 -41.70
C VAL A 424 -7.81 4.61 -40.62
N ILE A 425 -8.48 4.75 -39.48
CA ILE A 425 -7.98 5.55 -38.35
C ILE A 425 -6.70 4.96 -37.75
N ASN A 426 -6.61 3.64 -37.61
CA ASN A 426 -5.40 2.98 -37.12
C ASN A 426 -4.21 3.14 -38.06
N ILE A 427 -4.44 3.15 -39.38
CA ILE A 427 -3.38 3.42 -40.37
C ILE A 427 -2.94 4.88 -40.25
N TRP A 428 -3.90 5.80 -40.22
CA TRP A 428 -3.61 7.22 -40.10
C TRP A 428 -2.86 7.53 -38.81
N LEU A 429 -3.23 6.94 -37.66
CA LEU A 429 -2.58 7.12 -36.35
C LEU A 429 -1.35 6.23 -36.11
N ASN A 430 -0.99 5.35 -37.05
CA ASN A 430 0.14 4.42 -36.90
C ASN A 430 1.49 5.07 -36.53
N PRO A 431 1.83 6.31 -37.00
CA PRO A 431 3.07 6.96 -36.59
C PRO A 431 3.25 7.11 -35.08
N ILE A 432 2.15 7.17 -34.32
CA ILE A 432 2.16 7.51 -32.89
C ILE A 432 1.45 6.47 -32.00
N LEU A 433 0.50 5.70 -32.54
CA LEU A 433 -0.31 4.76 -31.75
C LEU A 433 -0.39 3.38 -32.41
N ASP A 434 -0.40 2.36 -31.55
CA ASP A 434 -0.66 1.00 -31.99
C ASP A 434 -2.12 0.80 -32.41
N PRO A 435 -2.42 -0.12 -33.34
CA PRO A 435 -3.79 -0.42 -33.74
C PRO A 435 -4.66 -0.89 -32.56
N ALA A 436 -5.92 -0.48 -32.52
CA ALA A 436 -6.94 -0.97 -31.59
C ALA A 436 -8.29 -1.20 -32.31
N ILE A 437 -9.24 -1.84 -31.64
CA ILE A 437 -10.60 -2.00 -32.19
C ILE A 437 -11.35 -0.67 -32.00
N LEU A 438 -11.60 0.04 -33.11
CA LEU A 438 -12.24 1.37 -33.12
C LEU A 438 -13.52 1.32 -33.96
N SER A 439 -14.54 0.64 -33.43
CA SER A 439 -15.81 0.38 -34.11
C SER A 439 -16.90 1.41 -33.78
N ASN A 440 -16.67 2.23 -32.75
CA ASN A 440 -17.61 3.25 -32.28
C ASN A 440 -16.87 4.55 -32.03
N PHE A 441 -17.54 5.68 -32.23
CA PHE A 441 -17.01 6.98 -31.86
C PHE A 441 -18.09 7.93 -31.31
N THR A 442 -17.66 8.89 -30.51
CA THR A 442 -18.48 10.01 -30.03
C THR A 442 -17.65 11.29 -29.97
N ILE A 443 -18.32 12.43 -29.90
CA ILE A 443 -17.69 13.74 -29.76
C ILE A 443 -17.98 14.29 -28.37
N ILE A 444 -16.92 14.68 -27.68
CA ILE A 444 -16.93 15.25 -26.33
C ILE A 444 -16.13 16.53 -26.39
N ASP A 445 -16.75 17.68 -26.15
CA ASP A 445 -16.10 18.99 -26.28
C ASP A 445 -15.39 19.13 -27.66
N ASP A 446 -14.08 19.40 -27.65
CA ASP A 446 -13.20 19.46 -28.83
C ASP A 446 -12.45 18.14 -29.11
N TYR A 447 -13.02 16.99 -28.72
CA TYR A 447 -12.40 15.67 -28.85
C TYR A 447 -13.29 14.63 -29.52
N ILE A 448 -12.67 13.78 -30.33
CA ILE A 448 -13.29 12.58 -30.89
C ILE A 448 -12.75 11.38 -30.12
N CYS A 449 -13.64 10.63 -29.49
CA CYS A 449 -13.31 9.47 -28.67
C CYS A 449 -13.78 8.20 -29.38
N PHE A 450 -12.86 7.28 -29.64
CA PHE A 450 -13.11 5.99 -30.28
C PHE A 450 -12.94 4.83 -29.29
N ALA A 451 -13.80 3.82 -29.37
CA ALA A 451 -13.69 2.58 -28.61
C ALA A 451 -14.28 1.38 -29.36
N GLU A 452 -14.04 0.18 -28.82
CA GLU A 452 -14.56 -1.07 -29.39
C GLU A 452 -16.07 -1.28 -29.18
N SER A 453 -16.67 -0.56 -28.23
CA SER A 453 -18.09 -0.66 -27.91
C SER A 453 -18.64 0.71 -27.51
N HIS A 454 -19.87 1.00 -27.94
CA HIS A 454 -20.63 2.15 -27.45
C HIS A 454 -20.75 2.17 -25.92
N THR A 455 -20.83 1.02 -25.25
CA THR A 455 -20.92 0.94 -23.78
C THR A 455 -19.69 1.52 -23.07
N ILE A 456 -18.50 1.38 -23.64
CA ILE A 456 -17.26 1.97 -23.09
C ILE A 456 -17.32 3.49 -23.22
N LEU A 457 -17.80 4.00 -24.36
CA LEU A 457 -17.98 5.43 -24.58
C LEU A 457 -19.06 6.03 -23.68
N GLU A 458 -20.17 5.31 -23.42
CA GLU A 458 -21.18 5.72 -22.45
C GLU A 458 -20.58 5.86 -21.03
N LYS A 459 -19.76 4.91 -20.60
CA LYS A 459 -19.07 4.97 -19.30
C LYS A 459 -18.05 6.11 -19.23
N PHE A 460 -17.30 6.33 -20.31
CA PHE A 460 -16.38 7.45 -20.42
C PHE A 460 -17.13 8.79 -20.32
N LEU A 461 -18.21 8.94 -21.09
CA LEU A 461 -19.10 10.11 -21.08
C LEU A 461 -19.73 10.34 -19.70
N ASP A 462 -20.26 9.30 -19.06
CA ASP A 462 -20.92 9.42 -17.76
C ASP A 462 -19.99 10.03 -16.69
N ARG A 463 -18.73 9.56 -16.64
CA ARG A 463 -17.72 10.09 -15.73
C ARG A 463 -17.35 11.53 -16.06
N LYS A 464 -17.18 11.84 -17.33
CA LYS A 464 -16.90 13.21 -17.78
C LYS A 464 -18.04 14.17 -17.42
N LEU A 465 -19.29 13.77 -17.64
CA LEU A 465 -20.49 14.58 -17.33
C LEU A 465 -20.68 14.79 -15.82
N ASN A 466 -20.26 13.84 -14.98
CA ASN A 466 -20.32 13.94 -13.52
C ASN A 466 -19.10 14.64 -12.89
N ASN A 467 -18.15 15.15 -13.69
CA ASN A 467 -16.85 15.68 -13.23
C ASN A 467 -15.99 14.68 -12.43
N ASP A 468 -16.17 13.38 -12.66
CA ASP A 468 -15.33 12.32 -12.11
C ASP A 468 -14.04 12.17 -12.96
N LEU A 469 -13.11 13.13 -12.86
CA LEU A 469 -11.93 13.20 -13.74
C LEU A 469 -10.63 12.73 -13.06
N LEU A 470 -9.68 12.27 -13.88
CA LEU A 470 -8.34 11.86 -13.44
C LEU A 470 -7.63 13.00 -12.71
N LYS A 471 -7.74 14.22 -13.23
CA LYS A 471 -7.10 15.41 -12.66
C LYS A 471 -7.61 15.82 -11.29
N GLU A 472 -8.77 15.31 -10.86
CA GLU A 472 -9.34 15.57 -9.54
C GLU A 472 -8.89 14.53 -8.50
N LEU A 473 -8.17 13.47 -8.91
CA LEU A 473 -7.64 12.48 -7.98
C LEU A 473 -6.46 13.06 -7.20
N PRO A 474 -6.41 12.91 -5.86
CA PRO A 474 -5.26 13.34 -5.06
C PRO A 474 -3.93 12.80 -5.60
N ALA A 475 -3.94 11.51 -5.99
CA ALA A 475 -2.85 10.79 -6.65
C ALA A 475 -2.24 11.50 -7.86
N TYR A 476 -3.08 12.21 -8.61
CA TYR A 476 -2.71 12.90 -9.85
C TYR A 476 -2.37 14.36 -9.58
N LEU A 477 -3.08 15.00 -8.65
CA LEU A 477 -2.79 16.36 -8.18
C LEU A 477 -1.38 16.46 -7.58
N GLU A 478 -0.93 15.44 -6.84
CA GLU A 478 0.42 15.37 -6.27
C GLU A 478 1.52 15.32 -7.35
N LEU A 479 1.21 14.84 -8.57
CA LEU A 479 2.14 14.88 -9.70
C LEU A 479 2.12 16.24 -10.40
N ASN A 480 1.03 16.97 -10.29
CA ASN A 480 0.75 18.16 -11.09
C ASN A 480 1.81 19.25 -10.90
N ASP A 481 2.43 19.31 -9.72
CA ASP A 481 3.49 20.29 -9.40
C ASP A 481 4.82 20.00 -10.11
N ASN A 482 5.04 18.76 -10.58
CA ASN A 482 6.29 18.30 -11.16
C ASN A 482 6.18 17.85 -12.63
N ILE A 483 4.98 17.88 -13.22
CA ILE A 483 4.78 17.63 -14.66
C ILE A 483 4.96 18.90 -15.49
N LEU A 484 5.39 18.74 -16.74
CA LEU A 484 5.58 19.81 -17.70
C LEU A 484 4.24 20.31 -18.26
N ASP A 485 4.11 21.63 -18.40
CA ASP A 485 2.97 22.29 -19.04
C ASP A 485 2.85 21.95 -20.55
N GLN A 486 3.99 21.74 -21.20
CA GLN A 486 4.08 21.38 -22.61
C GLN A 486 5.02 20.20 -22.82
N ALA A 487 4.56 19.22 -23.59
CA ALA A 487 5.35 18.05 -23.98
C ALA A 487 5.02 17.62 -25.41
N SER A 488 5.97 16.97 -26.08
CA SER A 488 5.74 16.29 -27.36
C SER A 488 5.09 14.91 -27.15
N LEU A 489 5.44 14.25 -26.03
CA LEU A 489 4.90 12.97 -25.62
C LEU A 489 4.71 12.95 -24.10
N SER A 490 3.59 12.42 -23.63
CA SER A 490 3.32 12.19 -22.21
C SER A 490 2.72 10.81 -21.99
N PHE A 491 3.34 10.05 -21.12
CA PHE A 491 2.85 8.78 -20.61
C PHE A 491 2.60 8.90 -19.12
N TYR A 492 1.46 8.37 -18.68
CA TYR A 492 1.12 8.25 -17.27
C TYR A 492 0.57 6.87 -17.02
N CYS A 493 0.88 6.32 -15.85
CA CYS A 493 0.22 5.13 -15.37
C CYS A 493 0.04 5.13 -13.86
N ASN A 494 -1.12 4.64 -13.41
CA ASN A 494 -1.30 4.13 -12.06
C ASN A 494 -0.53 2.80 -11.93
N SER A 495 0.67 2.88 -11.36
CA SER A 495 1.60 1.75 -11.24
C SER A 495 1.05 0.61 -10.41
N ARG A 496 0.10 0.87 -9.51
CA ARG A 496 -0.54 -0.20 -8.73
C ARG A 496 -1.31 -1.16 -9.63
N SER A 497 -2.11 -0.63 -10.55
CA SER A 497 -2.89 -1.45 -11.48
C SER A 497 -2.00 -2.21 -12.46
N LEU A 498 -0.83 -1.66 -12.82
CA LEU A 498 0.17 -2.40 -13.62
C LEU A 498 0.67 -3.66 -12.92
N LEU A 499 0.82 -3.62 -11.59
CA LEU A 499 1.36 -4.74 -10.82
C LEU A 499 0.40 -5.92 -10.71
N ASP A 500 -0.90 -5.69 -10.91
CA ASP A 500 -1.87 -6.79 -11.00
C ASP A 500 -1.67 -7.62 -12.27
N TYR A 501 -1.10 -7.05 -13.34
CA TYR A 501 -0.72 -7.75 -14.58
C TYR A 501 0.71 -8.31 -14.55
N LEU A 502 1.46 -8.13 -13.45
CA LEU A 502 2.83 -8.61 -13.34
C LEU A 502 2.98 -10.12 -13.61
N PRO A 503 2.05 -11.01 -13.17
CA PRO A 503 2.10 -12.43 -13.51
C PRO A 503 1.95 -12.73 -15.01
N GLU A 504 1.22 -11.90 -15.75
CA GLU A 504 1.04 -12.04 -17.21
C GLU A 504 2.27 -11.53 -17.97
N VAL A 505 2.96 -10.52 -17.42
CA VAL A 505 4.13 -9.91 -18.06
C VAL A 505 5.41 -10.69 -17.77
N LEU A 506 5.61 -11.20 -16.55
CA LEU A 506 6.86 -11.86 -16.15
C LEU A 506 6.86 -13.37 -16.39
N THR A 507 8.02 -13.91 -16.74
CA THR A 507 8.22 -15.37 -16.81
C THR A 507 8.21 -16.01 -15.41
N ALA A 508 7.85 -17.29 -15.35
CA ALA A 508 7.73 -18.04 -14.09
C ALA A 508 9.02 -18.05 -13.24
N ASP A 509 10.20 -18.00 -13.88
CA ASP A 509 11.50 -17.94 -13.20
C ASP A 509 11.73 -16.60 -12.47
N TYR A 510 11.06 -15.53 -12.91
CA TYR A 510 11.26 -14.18 -12.41
C TYR A 510 10.12 -13.70 -11.51
N LEU A 511 8.89 -14.22 -11.67
CA LEU A 511 7.74 -13.82 -10.84
C LEU A 511 8.00 -13.96 -9.32
N PRO A 512 8.57 -15.08 -8.80
CA PRO A 512 8.90 -15.22 -7.37
C PRO A 512 9.94 -14.22 -6.86
N LEU A 513 10.65 -13.52 -7.76
CA LEU A 513 11.59 -12.47 -7.38
C LEU A 513 10.90 -11.15 -7.05
N PHE A 514 9.66 -10.95 -7.51
CA PHE A 514 8.86 -9.74 -7.29
C PHE A 514 7.78 -9.95 -6.24
N THR A 515 7.25 -11.18 -6.10
CA THR A 515 6.21 -11.50 -5.09
C THR A 515 6.54 -10.99 -3.69
N PRO A 516 7.78 -11.14 -3.17
CA PRO A 516 8.08 -10.69 -1.82
C PRO A 516 7.95 -9.18 -1.68
N ILE A 517 8.23 -8.38 -2.71
CA ILE A 517 8.24 -6.91 -2.64
C ILE A 517 6.98 -6.29 -3.26
N LEU A 518 6.00 -7.10 -3.67
CA LEU A 518 4.85 -6.64 -4.44
C LEU A 518 4.03 -5.59 -3.68
N ASP A 519 3.89 -5.74 -2.37
CA ASP A 519 3.15 -4.78 -1.53
C ASP A 519 3.86 -3.42 -1.45
N SER A 520 5.21 -3.40 -1.39
CA SER A 520 5.96 -2.15 -1.55
C SER A 520 5.82 -1.57 -2.94
N LEU A 521 5.85 -2.42 -3.98
CA LEU A 521 5.71 -1.95 -5.34
C LEU A 521 4.32 -1.32 -5.56
N LYS A 522 3.27 -1.86 -4.91
CA LYS A 522 1.90 -1.32 -4.95
C LYS A 522 1.74 0.05 -4.29
N LYS A 523 2.71 0.49 -3.48
CA LYS A 523 2.76 1.84 -2.89
C LYS A 523 3.32 2.90 -3.84
N PHE A 524 3.95 2.49 -4.95
CA PHE A 524 4.14 3.43 -6.06
C PHE A 524 2.78 3.69 -6.67
N GLN A 525 2.30 4.91 -6.50
CA GLN A 525 0.93 5.29 -6.85
C GLN A 525 0.82 5.63 -8.34
N SER A 526 1.87 6.24 -8.87
CA SER A 526 1.88 6.76 -10.22
C SER A 526 3.30 6.88 -10.77
N VAL A 527 3.40 6.64 -12.07
CA VAL A 527 4.58 6.90 -12.88
C VAL A 527 4.17 7.80 -14.02
N ALA A 528 4.88 8.91 -14.21
CA ALA A 528 4.71 9.82 -15.34
C ALA A 528 6.04 9.96 -16.09
N VAL A 529 5.99 9.97 -17.42
CA VAL A 529 7.12 10.20 -18.31
C VAL A 529 6.71 11.21 -19.36
N GLN A 530 7.42 12.33 -19.45
CA GLN A 530 7.20 13.35 -20.46
C GLN A 530 8.46 13.58 -21.27
N LEU A 531 8.30 13.70 -22.58
CA LEU A 531 9.39 14.05 -23.51
C LEU A 531 9.00 15.28 -24.30
N SER A 532 9.89 16.28 -24.33
CA SER A 532 9.73 17.53 -25.07
C SER A 532 10.86 17.66 -26.07
N SER A 533 10.54 17.77 -27.36
CA SER A 533 11.54 17.99 -28.41
C SER A 533 12.29 19.30 -28.18
N GLU A 534 13.62 19.23 -28.14
CA GLU A 534 14.53 20.37 -27.99
C GLU A 534 15.74 20.20 -28.93
N GLY A 535 15.66 20.80 -30.11
CA GLY A 535 16.70 20.72 -31.13
C GLY A 535 16.89 19.29 -31.68
N ARG A 536 18.00 18.64 -31.32
CA ARG A 536 18.32 17.25 -31.75
C ARG A 536 18.06 16.20 -30.65
N MET A 537 17.57 16.63 -29.50
CA MET A 537 17.35 15.79 -28.32
C MET A 537 15.94 15.99 -27.78
N PHE A 538 15.56 15.18 -26.81
CA PHE A 538 14.29 15.31 -26.09
C PHE A 538 14.59 15.53 -24.61
N PHE A 539 14.19 16.67 -24.07
CA PHE A 539 14.14 16.83 -22.63
C PHE A 539 13.18 15.78 -22.05
N THR A 540 13.65 15.01 -21.09
CA THR A 540 12.95 13.87 -20.49
C THR A 540 12.73 14.16 -19.02
N ASN A 541 11.46 14.17 -18.61
CA ASN A 541 11.04 14.26 -17.22
C ASN A 541 10.35 12.96 -16.84
N LEU A 542 10.88 12.25 -15.85
CA LEU A 542 10.28 11.03 -15.31
C LEU A 542 10.06 11.23 -13.81
N LEU A 543 8.83 11.01 -13.40
CA LEU A 543 8.38 11.14 -12.03
C LEU A 543 7.79 9.81 -11.55
N VAL A 544 8.28 9.34 -10.40
CA VAL A 544 7.72 8.19 -9.70
C VAL A 544 7.31 8.66 -8.32
N HIS A 545 6.00 8.61 -8.04
CA HIS A 545 5.48 8.98 -6.73
C HIS A 545 5.22 7.75 -5.87
N PHE A 546 5.70 7.77 -4.64
CA PHE A 546 5.54 6.71 -3.65
C PHE A 546 4.70 7.21 -2.49
N ASN A 547 3.54 6.60 -2.30
CA ASN A 547 2.67 6.94 -1.19
C ASN A 547 2.67 5.77 -0.17
N PRO A 548 3.36 5.95 0.97
CA PRO A 548 3.49 4.90 1.99
C PRO A 548 2.15 4.52 2.65
N LYS A 549 1.10 5.34 2.47
CA LYS A 549 -0.23 5.16 3.08
C LYS A 549 -1.20 4.39 2.18
N THR A 550 -0.86 4.13 0.92
CA THR A 550 -1.76 3.50 -0.06
C THR A 550 -1.47 2.01 -0.29
N THR A 551 -2.27 1.18 0.35
CA THR A 551 -2.70 -0.13 -0.14
C THR A 551 -4.23 -0.05 -0.29
N ASP A 552 -4.79 0.17 -1.50
CA ASP A 552 -6.24 0.13 -1.85
C ASP A 552 -6.89 -1.05 -1.12
N GLU A 553 -7.84 -0.87 -0.25
CA GLU A 553 -8.70 0.27 0.00
C GLU A 553 -8.14 1.02 1.22
N GLY A 554 -8.37 2.33 1.35
CA GLY A 554 -8.42 2.84 2.73
C GLY A 554 -9.34 1.90 3.50
N PRO A 555 -9.04 1.49 4.75
CA PRO A 555 -9.70 0.35 5.39
C PRO A 555 -11.23 0.47 5.37
N MET A 556 -11.78 1.69 5.21
CA MET A 556 -13.21 1.97 5.19
C MET A 556 -13.97 1.28 4.05
N VAL A 557 -14.75 0.26 4.39
CA VAL A 557 -15.67 -0.49 3.53
C VAL A 557 -16.94 0.32 3.23
N TRP A 558 -17.51 0.94 4.27
CA TRP A 558 -18.71 1.79 4.15
C TRP A 558 -18.79 2.81 5.30
N GLN A 559 -19.62 3.83 5.11
CA GLN A 559 -20.06 4.74 6.17
C GLN A 559 -21.56 5.00 6.07
N THR A 560 -22.23 5.09 7.22
CA THR A 560 -23.68 5.30 7.34
C THR A 560 -23.94 6.47 8.28
N ALA A 561 -24.62 7.50 7.80
CA ALA A 561 -25.03 8.62 8.64
C ALA A 561 -26.31 8.28 9.43
N LEU A 562 -26.29 8.52 10.75
CA LEU A 562 -27.46 8.47 11.63
C LEU A 562 -28.17 9.83 11.65
N ASP A 563 -29.35 9.90 12.29
CA ASP A 563 -30.12 11.15 12.38
C ASP A 563 -29.40 12.19 13.28
N THR A 564 -28.69 11.73 14.32
CA THR A 564 -27.84 12.57 15.18
C THR A 564 -26.49 11.92 15.47
N LEU A 565 -25.72 12.43 16.45
CA LEU A 565 -24.41 11.90 16.80
C LEU A 565 -24.50 10.44 17.25
N VAL A 566 -23.55 9.61 16.85
CA VAL A 566 -23.43 8.21 17.29
C VAL A 566 -23.24 8.18 18.80
N ALA A 567 -24.01 7.34 19.49
CA ALA A 567 -23.97 7.13 20.93
C ALA A 567 -23.72 5.65 21.25
N GLY A 568 -22.73 5.40 22.11
CA GLY A 568 -22.31 4.07 22.51
C GLY A 568 -21.44 3.38 21.45
N THR A 569 -21.23 2.08 21.64
CA THR A 569 -20.44 1.21 20.75
C THR A 569 -21.31 0.70 19.61
N PRO A 570 -20.97 0.94 18.32
CA PRO A 570 -21.54 0.16 17.22
C PRO A 570 -21.17 -1.32 17.43
N GLN A 571 -22.15 -2.21 17.53
CA GLN A 571 -21.93 -3.61 17.88
C GLN A 571 -22.28 -4.52 16.72
N ILE A 572 -21.37 -5.43 16.36
CA ILE A 572 -21.61 -6.48 15.37
C ILE A 572 -22.44 -7.58 16.02
N THR A 573 -23.56 -7.92 15.39
CA THR A 573 -24.51 -8.92 15.88
C THR A 573 -24.91 -9.87 14.75
N ARG A 574 -25.42 -11.04 15.10
CA ARG A 574 -26.12 -11.92 14.15
C ARG A 574 -27.39 -11.22 13.64
N SER A 575 -27.70 -11.40 12.35
CA SER A 575 -28.86 -10.79 11.68
C SER A 575 -30.04 -11.75 11.54
N ASN A 576 -29.79 -13.07 11.52
CA ASN A 576 -30.80 -14.13 11.44
C ASN A 576 -30.28 -15.45 12.04
N THR A 577 -31.08 -16.53 11.98
CA THR A 577 -30.74 -17.85 12.51
C THR A 577 -29.81 -18.68 11.59
N GLY A 578 -29.74 -18.36 10.30
CA GLY A 578 -29.14 -19.19 9.23
C GLY A 578 -27.86 -18.65 8.57
N GLN A 579 -27.15 -17.73 9.25
CA GLN A 579 -25.92 -17.01 8.84
C GLN A 579 -26.17 -15.65 8.17
N GLY A 580 -25.69 -14.60 8.84
CA GLY A 580 -25.67 -13.20 8.39
C GLY A 580 -25.40 -12.29 9.58
N PHE A 581 -24.70 -11.17 9.36
CA PHE A 581 -24.34 -10.20 10.40
C PHE A 581 -24.96 -8.83 10.13
N ALA A 582 -25.02 -8.00 11.16
CA ALA A 582 -25.51 -6.64 11.12
C ALA A 582 -24.80 -5.82 12.21
N VAL A 583 -24.91 -4.50 12.14
CA VAL A 583 -24.43 -3.57 13.16
C VAL A 583 -25.64 -2.95 13.87
N LEU A 584 -25.69 -3.06 15.20
CA LEU A 584 -26.62 -2.31 16.04
C LEU A 584 -25.92 -1.12 16.67
N VAL A 585 -26.59 0.04 16.64
CA VAL A 585 -26.00 1.30 17.11
C VAL A 585 -27.10 2.27 17.49
N THR A 586 -26.86 3.11 18.49
CA THR A 586 -27.77 4.19 18.87
C THR A 586 -27.23 5.56 18.53
N ASP A 587 -28.11 6.55 18.41
CA ASP A 587 -27.72 7.96 18.37
C ASP A 587 -28.02 8.69 19.69
N THR A 588 -27.54 9.93 19.82
CA THR A 588 -27.75 10.77 21.01
C THR A 588 -29.21 11.12 21.27
N ASN A 589 -30.09 10.94 20.29
CA ASN A 589 -31.53 11.06 20.41
C ASN A 589 -32.21 9.76 20.84
N ASN A 590 -31.48 8.72 21.25
CA ASN A 590 -32.01 7.41 21.64
C ASN A 590 -32.77 6.70 20.52
N THR A 591 -32.34 6.87 19.27
CA THR A 591 -32.82 6.07 18.15
C THR A 591 -31.88 4.89 17.96
N LEU A 592 -32.40 3.67 17.96
CA LEU A 592 -31.67 2.45 17.63
C LEU A 592 -31.75 2.19 16.13
N TYR A 593 -30.62 1.86 15.53
CA TYR A 593 -30.49 1.51 14.12
C TYR A 593 -29.96 0.09 13.99
N LYS A 594 -30.52 -0.67 13.04
CA LYS A 594 -29.90 -1.90 12.52
C LYS A 594 -29.36 -1.60 11.13
N ILE A 595 -28.06 -1.75 10.94
CA ILE A 595 -27.35 -1.53 9.69
C ILE A 595 -26.90 -2.87 9.14
N ASP A 596 -27.12 -3.15 7.86
CA ASP A 596 -26.66 -4.39 7.24
C ASP A 596 -25.16 -4.35 6.89
N VAL A 597 -24.67 -5.45 6.33
CA VAL A 597 -23.26 -5.62 5.93
C VAL A 597 -22.82 -4.64 4.84
N ALA A 598 -23.76 -4.06 4.09
CA ALA A 598 -23.53 -3.09 3.03
C ALA A 598 -23.65 -1.63 3.50
N GLY A 599 -23.92 -1.39 4.79
CA GLY A 599 -24.10 -0.05 5.34
C GLY A 599 -25.51 0.52 5.20
N GLN A 600 -26.50 -0.29 4.82
CA GLN A 600 -27.89 0.17 4.70
C GLN A 600 -28.64 0.02 6.03
N ILE A 601 -29.40 1.06 6.40
CA ILE A 601 -30.28 0.99 7.58
C ILE A 601 -31.48 0.09 7.23
N LEU A 602 -31.54 -1.08 7.84
CA LEU A 602 -32.65 -2.03 7.68
C LEU A 602 -33.91 -1.53 8.38
N TRP A 603 -33.74 -1.01 9.60
CA TRP A 603 -34.81 -0.38 10.36
C TRP A 603 -34.23 0.53 11.44
N LYS A 604 -35.06 1.45 11.94
CA LYS A 604 -34.76 2.27 13.11
C LYS A 604 -35.93 2.32 14.09
N LYS A 605 -35.65 2.41 15.39
CA LYS A 605 -36.66 2.44 16.47
C LYS A 605 -36.31 3.51 17.50
N LYS A 606 -37.28 4.36 17.82
CA LYS A 606 -37.15 5.31 18.93
C LYS A 606 -37.22 4.56 20.27
N LEU A 607 -36.24 4.79 21.14
CA LEU A 607 -36.17 4.20 22.47
C LEU A 607 -36.58 5.21 23.54
N TYR A 608 -37.13 4.71 24.64
CA TYR A 608 -37.53 5.48 25.81
C TYR A 608 -36.36 5.63 26.80
N GLY A 609 -35.32 6.34 26.36
CA GLY A 609 -34.10 6.63 27.12
C GLY A 609 -32.87 5.92 26.57
N ARG A 610 -31.69 6.27 27.11
CA ARG A 610 -30.40 5.71 26.67
C ARG A 610 -30.29 4.23 27.02
N VAL A 611 -29.68 3.46 26.13
CA VAL A 611 -29.31 2.05 26.38
C VAL A 611 -28.27 2.00 27.51
N LEU A 612 -28.41 1.03 28.40
CA LEU A 612 -27.45 0.72 29.45
C LEU A 612 -26.82 -0.64 29.11
N GLY A 613 -25.53 -0.67 28.80
CA GLY A 613 -24.80 -1.90 28.44
C GLY A 613 -24.84 -2.25 26.95
N THR A 614 -24.68 -3.53 26.64
CA THR A 614 -24.56 -4.08 25.27
C THR A 614 -25.86 -4.73 24.80
N PHE A 615 -25.96 -5.02 23.50
CA PHE A 615 -27.04 -5.81 22.92
C PHE A 615 -26.74 -7.31 23.08
N HIS A 616 -27.71 -8.10 23.53
CA HIS A 616 -27.59 -9.56 23.60
C HIS A 616 -28.44 -10.21 22.49
N ASP A 617 -27.80 -10.98 21.60
CA ASP A 617 -28.47 -11.75 20.57
C ASP A 617 -28.91 -13.12 21.10
N ILE A 618 -30.20 -13.24 21.43
CA ILE A 618 -30.76 -14.43 22.07
C ILE A 618 -31.73 -15.18 21.16
N ARG A 619 -31.84 -16.49 21.40
CA ARG A 619 -32.84 -17.38 20.80
C ARG A 619 -33.77 -17.86 21.89
N ILE A 620 -35.05 -17.56 21.76
CA ILE A 620 -36.05 -18.03 22.73
C ILE A 620 -36.38 -19.49 22.39
N LYS A 621 -36.51 -20.32 23.42
CA LYS A 621 -36.89 -21.73 23.25
C LYS A 621 -38.21 -21.81 22.47
N ASP A 622 -38.31 -22.77 21.56
CA ASP A 622 -39.50 -23.01 20.74
C ASP A 622 -39.87 -21.85 19.77
N HIS A 623 -38.92 -20.94 19.51
CA HIS A 623 -39.03 -19.91 18.48
C HIS A 623 -37.85 -19.95 17.50
N ASP A 624 -38.13 -19.96 16.20
CA ASP A 624 -37.11 -19.96 15.13
C ASP A 624 -36.52 -18.56 14.83
N SER A 625 -36.79 -17.59 15.70
CA SER A 625 -36.41 -16.18 15.52
C SER A 625 -35.25 -15.75 16.42
N LEU A 626 -34.38 -14.89 15.88
CA LEU A 626 -33.35 -14.21 16.65
C LEU A 626 -33.91 -12.89 17.23
N PHE A 627 -33.61 -12.61 18.50
CA PHE A 627 -34.01 -11.39 19.19
C PHE A 627 -32.80 -10.64 19.77
N TYR A 628 -32.90 -9.32 19.83
CA TYR A 628 -31.99 -8.43 20.53
C TYR A 628 -32.60 -8.01 21.86
N LEU A 629 -31.94 -8.38 22.96
CA LEU A 629 -32.33 -8.08 24.32
C LEU A 629 -31.37 -7.06 24.93
N PHE A 630 -31.92 -5.97 25.46
CA PHE A 630 -31.17 -4.90 26.12
C PHE A 630 -32.11 -4.05 26.98
N ASN A 631 -31.59 -3.26 27.91
CA ASN A 631 -32.39 -2.31 28.68
C ASN A 631 -31.94 -0.87 28.45
N THR A 632 -32.89 0.05 28.58
CA THR A 632 -32.62 1.47 28.79
C THR A 632 -32.71 1.81 30.27
N VAL A 633 -32.50 3.08 30.61
CA VAL A 633 -32.78 3.59 31.97
C VAL A 633 -34.23 3.36 32.44
N ASN A 634 -35.19 3.18 31.53
CA ASN A 634 -36.62 3.11 31.87
C ASN A 634 -37.34 1.84 31.42
N HIS A 635 -36.80 1.07 30.47
CA HIS A 635 -37.49 -0.08 29.89
C HIS A 635 -36.56 -1.24 29.57
N LEU A 636 -37.10 -2.46 29.58
CA LEU A 636 -36.49 -3.63 28.95
C LEU A 636 -37.02 -3.78 27.51
N TYR A 637 -36.14 -4.07 26.56
CA TYR A 637 -36.48 -4.27 25.16
C TYR A 637 -36.17 -5.70 24.71
N LEU A 638 -37.09 -6.27 23.96
CA LEU A 638 -36.90 -7.53 23.24
C LEU A 638 -37.41 -7.31 21.82
N ILE A 639 -36.49 -7.15 20.88
CA ILE A 639 -36.79 -6.77 19.49
C ILE A 639 -36.34 -7.91 18.60
N ARG A 640 -37.24 -8.47 17.80
CA ARG A 640 -36.91 -9.49 16.80
C ARG A 640 -35.96 -8.89 15.76
N SER A 641 -35.13 -9.72 15.15
CA SER A 641 -34.07 -9.27 14.24
C SER A 641 -34.55 -8.44 13.03
N ASP A 642 -35.81 -8.57 12.62
CA ASP A 642 -36.48 -7.78 11.57
C ASP A 642 -37.10 -6.46 12.07
N GLY A 643 -37.02 -6.18 13.37
CA GLY A 643 -37.49 -4.95 13.99
C GLY A 643 -38.89 -5.04 14.59
N GLU A 644 -39.54 -6.21 14.59
CA GLU A 644 -40.79 -6.40 15.32
C GLU A 644 -40.51 -6.45 16.83
N ILE A 645 -41.29 -5.72 17.63
CA ILE A 645 -41.15 -5.73 19.09
C ILE A 645 -41.93 -6.93 19.63
N ALA A 646 -41.30 -7.74 20.48
CA ALA A 646 -41.95 -8.90 21.08
C ALA A 646 -43.16 -8.51 21.94
N GLN A 647 -44.11 -9.42 22.07
CA GLN A 647 -45.30 -9.19 22.89
C GLN A 647 -44.90 -8.84 24.34
N ARG A 648 -45.55 -7.82 24.92
CA ARG A 648 -45.27 -7.25 26.26
C ARG A 648 -43.98 -6.41 26.38
N PHE A 649 -43.31 -6.13 25.26
CA PHE A 649 -42.18 -5.21 25.20
C PHE A 649 -42.52 -3.91 24.44
N PRO A 650 -41.80 -2.80 24.66
CA PRO A 650 -40.84 -2.61 25.74
C PRO A 650 -41.54 -2.62 27.11
N MET A 651 -40.98 -3.38 28.05
CA MET A 651 -41.52 -3.48 29.39
C MET A 651 -41.06 -2.25 30.18
N LYS A 652 -42.00 -1.43 30.65
CA LYS A 652 -41.68 -0.26 31.48
C LYS A 652 -41.25 -0.70 32.88
N PHE A 653 -40.11 -0.20 33.33
CA PHE A 653 -39.66 -0.43 34.68
C PHE A 653 -40.44 0.43 35.70
N PRO A 654 -40.72 -0.12 36.89
CA PRO A 654 -41.36 0.64 37.97
C PRO A 654 -40.42 1.70 38.56
N VAL A 655 -39.12 1.44 38.55
CA VAL A 655 -38.05 2.33 39.00
C VAL A 655 -37.02 2.42 37.87
N ARG A 656 -36.23 3.50 37.80
CA ARG A 656 -35.15 3.59 36.80
C ARG A 656 -34.06 2.55 37.10
N ALA A 657 -33.62 1.85 36.04
CA ALA A 657 -32.45 0.99 36.11
C ALA A 657 -31.19 1.83 36.34
N SER A 658 -30.27 1.34 37.16
CA SER A 658 -28.98 1.99 37.45
C SER A 658 -27.83 1.38 36.66
N ASN A 659 -27.99 0.15 36.13
CA ASN A 659 -26.99 -0.55 35.32
C ASN A 659 -27.60 -1.25 34.08
N GLY A 660 -26.70 -1.78 33.23
CA GLY A 660 -27.07 -2.68 32.14
C GLY A 660 -27.43 -4.07 32.68
N LEU A 661 -28.23 -4.81 31.91
CA LEU A 661 -28.71 -6.12 32.31
C LEU A 661 -27.59 -7.17 32.42
N CYS A 662 -27.78 -8.10 33.36
CA CYS A 662 -27.04 -9.35 33.44
C CYS A 662 -27.95 -10.49 32.94
N LEU A 663 -27.53 -11.17 31.88
CA LEU A 663 -28.27 -12.28 31.29
C LEU A 663 -27.83 -13.61 31.93
N LYS A 664 -28.80 -14.34 32.47
CA LYS A 664 -28.62 -15.69 33.05
C LYS A 664 -29.52 -16.68 32.32
N LYS A 665 -29.08 -17.94 32.22
CA LYS A 665 -29.93 -19.05 31.79
C LYS A 665 -30.29 -19.91 33.00
N SER A 666 -31.57 -20.13 33.23
CA SER A 666 -32.05 -20.93 34.35
C SER A 666 -31.61 -22.38 34.21
N VAL A 667 -31.02 -22.95 35.26
CA VAL A 667 -30.60 -24.36 35.27
C VAL A 667 -31.82 -25.29 35.22
N HIS A 668 -32.96 -24.86 35.79
CA HIS A 668 -34.17 -25.67 35.89
C HIS A 668 -35.02 -25.64 34.61
N THR A 669 -35.28 -24.46 34.05
CA THR A 669 -36.18 -24.31 32.90
C THR A 669 -35.43 -24.22 31.56
N GLY A 670 -34.14 -23.86 31.59
CA GLY A 670 -33.37 -23.53 30.40
C GLY A 670 -33.77 -22.19 29.76
N GLU A 671 -34.63 -21.40 30.40
CA GLU A 671 -35.06 -20.09 29.91
C GLU A 671 -34.10 -18.97 30.35
N TYR A 672 -34.17 -17.82 29.67
CA TYR A 672 -33.37 -16.65 30.03
C TYR A 672 -34.04 -15.82 31.14
N GLU A 673 -33.20 -15.38 32.07
CA GLU A 673 -33.51 -14.52 33.21
C GLU A 673 -32.66 -13.23 33.10
N VAL A 674 -33.26 -12.09 33.43
CA VAL A 674 -32.70 -10.76 33.27
C VAL A 674 -32.58 -10.10 34.63
N ILE A 675 -31.35 -9.95 35.12
CA ILE A 675 -31.05 -9.39 36.43
C ILE A 675 -30.56 -7.95 36.27
N ILE A 676 -31.23 -7.00 36.94
CA ILE A 676 -30.95 -5.56 36.84
C ILE A 676 -31.01 -4.93 38.23
N ALA A 677 -30.09 -4.01 38.50
CA ALA A 677 -30.12 -3.15 39.67
C ALA A 677 -30.83 -1.82 39.36
N PHE A 678 -31.55 -1.30 40.35
CA PHE A 678 -32.39 -0.13 40.21
C PHE A 678 -31.99 0.95 41.21
N ARG A 679 -32.39 2.20 40.92
CA ARG A 679 -32.08 3.38 41.75
C ARG A 679 -32.66 3.37 43.16
N ASN A 680 -33.54 2.42 43.47
CA ASN A 680 -33.97 2.13 44.84
C ASN A 680 -33.03 1.15 45.56
N ASN A 681 -31.83 0.95 45.02
CA ASN A 681 -30.77 0.05 45.50
C ASN A 681 -31.18 -1.42 45.59
N ARG A 682 -32.24 -1.81 44.86
CA ARG A 682 -32.75 -3.18 44.83
C ARG A 682 -32.41 -3.87 43.51
N ILE A 683 -32.12 -5.16 43.59
CA ILE A 683 -31.85 -6.00 42.44
C ILE A 683 -33.09 -6.85 42.13
N TYR A 684 -33.56 -6.78 40.90
CA TYR A 684 -34.70 -7.55 40.42
C TYR A 684 -34.26 -8.53 39.34
N ASN A 685 -34.97 -9.65 39.27
CA ASN A 685 -34.78 -10.67 38.25
C ASN A 685 -36.11 -10.84 37.49
N PHE A 686 -36.08 -10.66 36.17
CA PHE A 686 -37.24 -10.75 35.29
C PHE A 686 -37.10 -11.92 34.32
N ASN A 687 -38.20 -12.61 34.03
CA ASN A 687 -38.27 -13.53 32.90
C ASN A 687 -38.55 -12.77 31.57
N LEU A 688 -38.49 -13.49 30.45
CA LEU A 688 -38.80 -12.92 29.13
C LEU A 688 -40.29 -12.66 28.87
N THR A 689 -41.19 -12.91 29.83
CA THR A 689 -42.61 -12.49 29.76
C THR A 689 -42.87 -11.16 30.47
N GLY A 690 -41.82 -10.60 31.09
CA GLY A 690 -41.83 -9.34 31.82
C GLY A 690 -42.35 -9.43 33.26
N GLN A 691 -42.30 -10.61 33.85
CA GLN A 691 -42.68 -10.87 35.23
C GLN A 691 -41.44 -11.11 36.09
N LEU A 692 -41.57 -10.85 37.40
CA LEU A 692 -40.53 -11.20 38.36
C LEU A 692 -40.39 -12.72 38.43
N VAL A 693 -39.15 -13.21 38.54
CA VAL A 693 -38.87 -14.63 38.70
C VAL A 693 -39.25 -15.08 40.11
N ASP A 694 -40.10 -16.11 40.20
CA ASP A 694 -40.50 -16.70 41.47
C ASP A 694 -39.30 -17.29 42.22
N GLY A 695 -39.22 -17.03 43.53
CA GLY A 695 -38.11 -17.50 44.38
C GLY A 695 -36.88 -16.59 44.42
N TRP A 696 -36.82 -15.53 43.58
CA TRP A 696 -35.78 -14.51 43.66
C TRP A 696 -35.90 -13.68 44.95
N GLN A 697 -34.85 -13.63 45.76
CA GLN A 697 -34.87 -12.95 47.07
C GLN A 697 -34.81 -11.42 47.00
N SER A 698 -34.53 -10.86 45.82
CA SER A 698 -34.46 -9.42 45.58
C SER A 698 -33.57 -8.68 46.57
N PRO A 699 -32.26 -8.98 46.56
CA PRO A 699 -31.31 -8.37 47.48
C PRO A 699 -31.30 -6.85 47.33
N THR A 700 -30.94 -6.19 48.43
CA THR A 700 -30.81 -4.73 48.52
C THR A 700 -29.37 -4.41 48.90
N VAL A 701 -28.81 -3.40 48.26
CA VAL A 701 -27.49 -2.85 48.59
C VAL A 701 -27.61 -1.48 49.23
N LYS A 702 -26.54 -1.00 49.86
CA LYS A 702 -26.55 0.31 50.54
C LYS A 702 -26.41 1.47 49.57
N GLU A 703 -25.65 1.27 48.50
CA GLU A 703 -25.30 2.28 47.51
C GLU A 703 -25.61 1.83 46.07
N GLU A 704 -25.79 2.79 45.17
CA GLU A 704 -26.22 2.55 43.78
C GLU A 704 -25.24 1.62 43.04
N VAL A 705 -25.76 0.64 42.30
CA VAL A 705 -24.98 -0.25 41.42
C VAL A 705 -24.92 0.37 40.03
N THR A 706 -23.73 0.73 39.56
CA THR A 706 -23.55 1.44 38.27
C THR A 706 -22.95 0.57 37.16
N THR A 707 -22.41 -0.60 37.52
CA THR A 707 -21.86 -1.59 36.58
C THR A 707 -22.80 -2.79 36.44
N PRO A 708 -22.81 -3.50 35.30
CA PRO A 708 -23.57 -4.73 35.16
C PRO A 708 -23.19 -5.76 36.23
N ILE A 709 -24.19 -6.48 36.74
CA ILE A 709 -23.98 -7.56 37.72
C ILE A 709 -23.15 -8.66 37.07
N SER A 710 -22.10 -9.12 37.76
CA SER A 710 -21.22 -10.16 37.23
C SER A 710 -21.74 -11.55 37.59
N HIS A 711 -22.19 -12.31 36.59
CA HIS A 711 -22.54 -13.73 36.74
C HIS A 711 -21.33 -14.60 36.39
N ILE A 712 -20.82 -15.32 37.39
CA ILE A 712 -19.65 -16.16 37.27
C ILE A 712 -20.09 -17.63 37.13
N SER A 713 -19.43 -18.39 36.23
CA SER A 713 -19.77 -19.78 35.87
C SER A 713 -19.81 -20.77 37.04
N LEU A 714 -19.29 -20.40 38.21
CA LEU A 714 -19.35 -21.15 39.47
C LEU A 714 -20.69 -20.98 40.24
N GLY A 715 -21.68 -20.30 39.67
CA GLY A 715 -23.03 -20.19 40.25
C GLY A 715 -23.22 -19.04 41.25
N TYR A 716 -22.38 -18.00 41.16
CA TYR A 716 -22.44 -16.83 42.03
C TYR A 716 -22.69 -15.56 41.23
N LEU A 717 -23.38 -14.60 41.85
CA LEU A 717 -23.57 -13.24 41.36
C LEU A 717 -22.77 -12.28 42.24
N PHE A 718 -22.00 -11.41 41.61
CA PHE A 718 -21.25 -10.36 42.27
C PHE A 718 -21.89 -9.02 41.95
N ILE A 719 -22.37 -8.34 42.99
CA ILE A 719 -23.04 -7.05 42.92
C ILE A 719 -22.14 -6.04 43.59
N THR A 720 -21.62 -5.09 42.81
CA THR A 720 -20.69 -4.07 43.30
C THR A 720 -21.38 -2.72 43.32
N SER A 721 -21.51 -2.12 44.50
CA SER A 721 -22.00 -0.77 44.68
C SER A 721 -20.94 0.27 44.31
N LYS A 722 -21.36 1.51 44.03
CA LYS A 722 -20.48 2.61 43.62
C LYS A 722 -19.36 2.95 44.61
N ASP A 723 -19.57 2.67 45.89
CA ASP A 723 -18.60 2.83 46.98
C ASP A 723 -17.58 1.66 47.07
N GLY A 724 -17.72 0.66 46.20
CA GLY A 724 -16.89 -0.55 46.17
C GLY A 724 -17.35 -1.64 47.13
N THR A 725 -18.49 -1.48 47.82
CA THR A 725 -19.07 -2.56 48.63
C THR A 725 -19.54 -3.69 47.70
N VAL A 726 -19.21 -4.94 48.06
CA VAL A 726 -19.54 -6.12 47.25
C VAL A 726 -20.51 -7.01 48.01
N LEU A 727 -21.64 -7.32 47.37
CA LEU A 727 -22.57 -8.36 47.80
C LEU A 727 -22.42 -9.59 46.89
N ILE A 728 -22.19 -10.76 47.49
CA ILE A 728 -21.96 -12.01 46.78
C ILE A 728 -23.10 -12.97 47.08
N THR A 729 -23.92 -13.24 46.07
CA THR A 729 -25.11 -14.08 46.20
C THR A 729 -25.00 -15.36 45.38
N ASP A 730 -25.85 -16.33 45.70
CA ASP A 730 -26.15 -17.39 44.74
C ASP A 730 -27.04 -16.88 43.59
N GLN A 731 -27.38 -17.79 42.69
CA GLN A 731 -28.23 -17.55 41.52
C GLN A 731 -29.69 -17.15 41.85
N ASN A 732 -30.11 -17.24 43.11
CA ASN A 732 -31.45 -16.86 43.58
C ASN A 732 -31.43 -15.55 44.40
N GLY A 733 -30.26 -14.92 44.53
CA GLY A 733 -30.11 -13.64 45.23
C GLY A 733 -29.91 -13.79 46.74
N VAL A 734 -29.65 -15.00 47.25
CA VAL A 734 -29.31 -15.24 48.66
C VAL A 734 -27.83 -14.95 48.87
N GLU A 735 -27.48 -14.11 49.85
CA GLU A 735 -26.08 -13.89 50.22
C GLU A 735 -25.39 -15.20 50.65
N ARG A 736 -24.21 -15.49 50.08
CA ARG A 736 -23.49 -16.75 50.34
C ARG A 736 -22.08 -16.56 50.87
N ILE A 737 -21.41 -15.46 50.52
CA ILE A 737 -20.01 -15.24 50.87
C ILE A 737 -19.87 -13.85 51.48
N THR A 738 -19.48 -13.81 52.75
CA THR A 738 -19.13 -12.58 53.45
C THR A 738 -17.61 -12.57 53.67
N PRO A 739 -16.86 -11.60 53.12
CA PRO A 739 -15.41 -11.55 53.32
C PRO A 739 -15.02 -11.42 54.80
N GLU A 740 -14.14 -12.29 55.29
CA GLU A 740 -13.65 -12.26 56.68
C GLU A 740 -12.92 -10.95 57.00
N LYS A 741 -12.15 -10.46 56.02
CA LYS A 741 -11.53 -9.13 56.04
C LYS A 741 -12.25 -8.27 55.01
N SER A 742 -12.81 -7.16 55.47
CA SER A 742 -13.42 -6.18 54.59
C SER A 742 -12.41 -5.65 53.57
N PHE A 743 -12.90 -5.46 52.35
CA PHE A 743 -12.20 -4.79 51.26
C PHE A 743 -13.21 -3.98 50.47
N SER A 744 -12.74 -2.93 49.80
CA SER A 744 -13.51 -2.20 48.80
C SER A 744 -13.04 -2.66 47.42
N ASN A 745 -13.96 -2.86 46.49
CA ASN A 745 -13.67 -3.17 45.10
C ASN A 745 -13.38 -1.88 44.32
N SER A 746 -12.37 -1.91 43.46
CA SER A 746 -12.10 -0.78 42.56
C SER A 746 -13.31 -0.51 41.64
N PRO A 747 -13.70 0.76 41.40
CA PRO A 747 -14.86 1.10 40.56
C PRO A 747 -14.80 0.54 39.13
N ASN A 748 -13.60 0.34 38.60
CA ASN A 748 -13.33 -0.09 37.23
C ASN A 748 -12.79 -1.53 37.16
N SER A 749 -13.15 -2.37 38.15
CA SER A 749 -12.75 -3.78 38.22
C SER A 749 -13.96 -4.71 38.34
N ASN A 750 -14.00 -5.73 37.50
CA ASN A 750 -14.97 -6.81 37.60
C ASN A 750 -14.44 -7.98 38.44
N PHE A 751 -15.34 -8.89 38.81
CA PHE A 751 -14.98 -10.17 39.41
C PHE A 751 -14.73 -11.25 38.35
N TYR A 752 -13.70 -12.05 38.56
CA TYR A 752 -13.29 -13.11 37.63
C TYR A 752 -13.14 -14.46 38.33
N VAL A 753 -13.26 -15.55 37.55
CA VAL A 753 -12.83 -16.88 37.99
C VAL A 753 -11.32 -16.93 37.96
N ASN A 754 -10.70 -17.23 39.09
CA ASN A 754 -9.29 -17.51 39.14
C ASN A 754 -8.99 -18.81 38.39
N ARG A 755 -8.23 -18.67 37.28
CA ARG A 755 -7.77 -19.80 36.45
C ARG A 755 -6.28 -20.11 36.66
N THR A 756 -5.58 -19.37 37.51
CA THR A 756 -4.13 -19.55 37.74
C THR A 756 -3.82 -20.53 38.87
N ASN A 757 -4.75 -20.70 39.84
CA ASN A 757 -4.64 -21.68 40.91
C ASN A 757 -6.04 -22.07 41.45
N SER A 758 -6.12 -23.19 42.17
CA SER A 758 -7.37 -23.75 42.70
C SER A 758 -7.72 -23.31 44.13
N LYS A 759 -6.88 -22.51 44.80
CA LYS A 759 -7.03 -22.20 46.24
C LYS A 759 -8.10 -21.14 46.51
N SER A 760 -8.20 -20.14 45.63
CA SER A 760 -9.18 -19.05 45.75
C SER A 760 -9.86 -18.87 44.40
N PRO A 761 -11.12 -19.32 44.22
CA PRO A 761 -11.79 -19.33 42.91
C PRO A 761 -12.17 -17.96 42.36
N PHE A 762 -12.15 -16.89 43.16
CA PHE A 762 -12.56 -15.56 42.72
C PHE A 762 -11.43 -14.56 42.85
N LEU A 763 -11.37 -13.60 41.93
CA LEU A 763 -10.44 -12.47 42.02
C LEU A 763 -11.05 -11.15 41.53
N THR A 764 -10.52 -10.05 42.05
CA THR A 764 -10.79 -8.66 41.65
C THR A 764 -9.63 -7.76 42.10
N THR A 765 -9.78 -6.43 42.09
CA THR A 765 -8.83 -5.47 42.64
C THR A 765 -9.45 -4.52 43.66
N ASP A 766 -8.65 -4.05 44.62
CA ASP A 766 -9.00 -2.95 45.53
C ASP A 766 -8.55 -1.59 44.98
N PRO A 767 -8.99 -0.44 45.55
CA PRO A 767 -8.60 0.89 45.08
C PRO A 767 -7.09 1.19 45.06
N ASP A 768 -6.27 0.42 45.79
CA ASP A 768 -4.82 0.59 45.78
C ASP A 768 -4.16 -0.22 44.62
N GLY A 769 -4.96 -0.94 43.83
CA GLY A 769 -4.51 -1.77 42.71
C GLY A 769 -4.04 -3.16 43.11
N ASN A 770 -4.29 -3.59 44.36
CA ASN A 770 -3.93 -4.95 44.77
C ASN A 770 -4.97 -5.94 44.24
N VAL A 771 -4.50 -7.06 43.68
CA VAL A 771 -5.38 -8.17 43.32
C VAL A 771 -5.83 -8.88 44.59
N ILE A 772 -7.14 -8.91 44.79
CA ILE A 772 -7.81 -9.59 45.89
C ILE A 772 -8.22 -10.97 45.40
N TYR A 773 -7.71 -12.01 46.06
CA TYR A 773 -8.19 -13.38 45.91
C TYR A 773 -9.18 -13.70 47.01
N LEU A 774 -10.34 -14.20 46.63
CA LEU A 774 -11.43 -14.55 47.53
C LEU A 774 -11.79 -16.03 47.39
N ASP A 775 -11.89 -16.73 48.52
CA ASP A 775 -12.38 -18.09 48.56
C ASP A 775 -13.88 -18.21 48.89
N ARG A 776 -14.42 -19.43 48.80
CA ARG A 776 -15.85 -19.69 49.06
C ARG A 776 -16.25 -19.55 50.54
N ASN A 777 -15.28 -19.49 51.44
CA ASN A 777 -15.51 -19.33 52.88
C ASN A 777 -15.38 -17.87 53.32
N GLY A 778 -15.00 -16.95 52.41
CA GLY A 778 -14.83 -15.54 52.73
C GLY A 778 -13.39 -15.14 53.03
N LYS A 779 -12.42 -16.06 53.01
CA LYS A 779 -11.02 -15.71 53.25
C LYS A 779 -10.47 -14.93 52.08
N THR A 780 -9.80 -13.81 52.38
CA THR A 780 -9.17 -12.95 51.38
C THR A 780 -7.65 -12.95 51.50
N SER A 781 -6.97 -12.83 50.36
CA SER A 781 -5.54 -12.53 50.28
C SER A 781 -5.29 -11.46 49.22
N ARG A 782 -4.20 -10.69 49.38
CA ARG A 782 -3.88 -9.56 48.51
C ARG A 782 -2.51 -9.75 47.89
N ILE A 783 -2.38 -9.41 46.62
CA ILE A 783 -1.11 -9.38 45.90
C ILE A 783 -0.99 -8.02 45.22
N SER A 784 0.10 -7.31 45.49
CA SER A 784 0.43 -6.06 44.84
C SER A 784 1.33 -6.32 43.64
N PHE A 785 1.01 -5.73 42.50
CA PHE A 785 1.79 -5.81 41.26
C PHE A 785 2.63 -4.54 41.08
N ASN A 786 1.98 -3.39 41.27
CA ASN A 786 2.55 -2.06 41.17
C ASN A 786 1.66 -1.08 41.97
N ALA A 787 2.08 0.17 42.11
CA ALA A 787 1.25 1.23 42.66
C ALA A 787 0.32 1.76 41.55
N PHE A 788 -0.98 1.50 41.68
CA PHE A 788 -2.01 2.00 40.77
C PHE A 788 -2.93 3.00 41.48
N SER A 789 -3.51 3.92 40.71
CA SER A 789 -4.49 4.87 41.21
C SER A 789 -5.83 4.18 41.52
N PRO A 790 -6.68 4.77 42.39
CA PRO A 790 -8.05 4.29 42.63
C PRO A 790 -8.95 4.19 41.40
N ASN A 791 -8.55 4.77 40.27
CA ASN A 791 -9.33 4.78 39.03
C ASN A 791 -8.81 3.77 37.98
N HIS A 792 -7.79 2.96 38.32
CA HIS A 792 -7.28 1.95 37.39
C HIS A 792 -8.39 1.01 36.92
N TYR A 793 -8.33 0.62 35.66
CA TYR A 793 -9.18 -0.40 35.07
C TYR A 793 -8.48 -1.75 35.11
N PHE A 794 -9.19 -2.81 35.48
CA PHE A 794 -8.61 -4.16 35.60
C PHE A 794 -9.36 -5.18 34.74
N LEU A 795 -8.59 -5.96 33.98
CA LEU A 795 -9.05 -7.10 33.18
C LEU A 795 -8.24 -8.36 33.54
N TYR A 796 -8.92 -9.50 33.57
CA TYR A 796 -8.29 -10.81 33.73
C TYR A 796 -8.77 -11.77 32.65
N GLU A 797 -8.00 -11.85 31.56
CA GLU A 797 -8.34 -12.63 30.37
C GLU A 797 -7.10 -13.28 29.74
N ASP A 798 -7.33 -14.43 29.11
CA ASP A 798 -6.32 -15.17 28.34
C ASP A 798 -6.21 -14.51 26.96
N ILE A 799 -5.50 -13.39 26.92
CA ILE A 799 -5.25 -12.65 25.68
C ILE A 799 -4.25 -13.42 24.83
N MET A 800 -3.30 -14.13 25.46
CA MET A 800 -2.25 -14.89 24.77
C MET A 800 -2.77 -16.15 24.05
N GLY A 801 -3.90 -16.70 24.51
CA GLY A 801 -4.51 -17.91 24.00
C GLY A 801 -3.78 -19.19 24.42
N ASP A 802 -3.05 -19.16 25.55
CA ASP A 802 -2.25 -20.29 26.05
C ASP A 802 -2.96 -21.09 27.17
N GLY A 803 -4.20 -20.72 27.48
CA GLY A 803 -5.00 -21.31 28.55
C GLY A 803 -4.80 -20.66 29.92
N THR A 804 -3.87 -19.70 30.06
CA THR A 804 -3.58 -18.96 31.29
C THR A 804 -3.94 -17.48 31.11
N PRO A 805 -4.79 -16.90 31.97
CA PRO A 805 -5.10 -15.48 31.85
C PRO A 805 -3.98 -14.54 32.32
N GLU A 806 -3.88 -13.40 31.65
CA GLU A 806 -3.07 -12.25 32.03
C GLU A 806 -3.81 -11.34 33.02
N PHE A 807 -3.04 -10.67 33.88
CA PHE A 807 -3.52 -9.57 34.72
C PHE A 807 -3.25 -8.25 33.99
N ILE A 808 -4.30 -7.57 33.56
CA ILE A 808 -4.19 -6.40 32.70
C ILE A 808 -4.72 -5.19 33.46
N PHE A 809 -3.88 -4.17 33.62
CA PHE A 809 -4.21 -2.92 34.28
C PHE A 809 -4.17 -1.77 33.28
N PHE A 810 -5.10 -0.83 33.35
CA PHE A 810 -4.99 0.46 32.66
C PHE A 810 -5.12 1.58 33.67
N ASP A 811 -4.06 2.37 33.82
CA ASP A 811 -4.00 3.46 34.79
C ASP A 811 -3.11 4.59 34.29
N ASN A 812 -3.48 5.84 34.59
CA ASN A 812 -2.73 7.04 34.18
C ASN A 812 -2.28 6.99 32.71
N ASN A 813 -3.23 6.69 31.82
CA ASN A 813 -2.99 6.61 30.38
C ASN A 813 -1.93 5.55 29.98
N THR A 814 -1.78 4.48 30.76
CA THR A 814 -0.87 3.38 30.48
C THR A 814 -1.55 2.04 30.70
N ILE A 815 -1.48 1.14 29.71
CA ILE A 815 -1.92 -0.26 29.86
C ILE A 815 -0.72 -1.13 30.22
N TYR A 816 -0.90 -2.09 31.14
CA TYR A 816 0.11 -3.00 31.67
C TYR A 816 -0.42 -4.43 31.61
N TYR A 817 0.41 -5.37 31.20
CA TYR A 817 0.10 -6.78 31.09
C TYR A 817 1.07 -7.52 32.01
N TYR A 818 0.56 -8.29 32.95
CA TYR A 818 1.36 -9.15 33.81
C TYR A 818 0.97 -10.62 33.59
N ASN A 819 1.97 -11.49 33.58
CA ASN A 819 1.71 -12.93 33.49
C ASN A 819 1.29 -13.50 34.86
N ARG A 820 0.99 -14.82 34.87
CA ARG A 820 0.63 -15.57 36.09
C ARG A 820 1.65 -15.55 37.22
N PHE A 821 2.90 -15.22 36.92
CA PHE A 821 4.00 -15.11 37.90
C PHE A 821 4.21 -13.67 38.38
N PHE A 822 3.27 -12.77 38.05
CA PHE A 822 3.26 -11.36 38.42
C PHE A 822 4.38 -10.54 37.76
N ASN A 823 5.03 -11.10 36.73
CA ASN A 823 6.03 -10.37 35.96
C ASN A 823 5.35 -9.54 34.88
N LEU A 824 5.75 -8.27 34.76
CA LEU A 824 5.31 -7.38 33.68
C LEU A 824 5.83 -7.94 32.35
N ILE A 825 4.92 -8.25 31.43
CA ILE A 825 5.25 -8.77 30.10
C ILE A 825 5.17 -7.69 29.02
N TYR A 826 4.29 -6.70 29.18
CA TYR A 826 4.09 -5.62 28.21
C TYR A 826 3.46 -4.40 28.88
N PHE A 827 3.80 -3.20 28.42
CA PHE A 827 3.06 -1.99 28.76
C PHE A 827 3.09 -1.00 27.61
N TYR A 828 2.10 -0.11 27.56
CA TYR A 828 2.02 0.95 26.56
C TYR A 828 1.40 2.22 27.14
N THR A 829 2.09 3.35 27.00
CA THR A 829 1.64 4.67 27.46
C THR A 829 1.13 5.51 26.30
N PHE A 830 -0.10 5.99 26.39
CA PHE A 830 -0.72 6.84 25.38
C PHE A 830 -0.25 8.30 25.53
N ARG A 831 -0.09 9.00 24.40
CA ARG A 831 0.39 10.39 24.37
C ARG A 831 -0.69 11.44 24.65
N HIS A 832 -1.94 11.06 24.42
CA HIS A 832 -3.13 11.89 24.60
C HIS A 832 -4.14 11.12 25.43
N ASP A 833 -5.10 11.81 26.05
CA ASP A 833 -6.17 11.16 26.80
C ASP A 833 -6.93 10.17 25.91
N VAL A 834 -7.17 8.99 26.45
CA VAL A 834 -7.91 7.92 25.78
C VAL A 834 -9.09 7.43 26.63
N SER A 835 -10.00 6.72 25.98
CA SER A 835 -11.11 6.03 26.64
C SER A 835 -10.60 4.92 27.56
N LEU A 836 -11.44 4.49 28.50
CA LEU A 836 -11.22 3.23 29.19
C LEU A 836 -11.12 2.08 28.17
N PRO A 837 -10.29 1.04 28.43
CA PRO A 837 -10.24 -0.14 27.60
C PRO A 837 -11.56 -0.90 27.64
N HIS A 838 -11.94 -1.48 26.51
CA HIS A 838 -13.02 -2.46 26.46
C HIS A 838 -12.55 -3.72 25.73
N LEU A 839 -13.06 -4.86 26.20
CA LEU A 839 -12.75 -6.17 25.64
C LEU A 839 -13.60 -6.43 24.39
N ILE A 840 -12.96 -6.88 23.33
CA ILE A 840 -13.60 -7.24 22.06
C ILE A 840 -13.35 -8.73 21.82
N LYS A 841 -14.40 -9.54 21.87
CA LYS A 841 -14.34 -10.98 21.58
C LYS A 841 -14.92 -11.23 20.20
N THR A 842 -14.08 -11.66 19.27
CA THR A 842 -14.54 -12.03 17.93
C THR A 842 -15.22 -13.39 17.93
N LEU A 843 -16.01 -13.68 16.90
CA LEU A 843 -16.70 -14.96 16.74
C LEU A 843 -15.79 -16.17 16.50
N GLY A 844 -14.49 -15.95 16.26
CA GLY A 844 -13.45 -16.99 16.15
C GLY A 844 -12.57 -17.11 17.40
N ASP A 845 -13.07 -16.66 18.56
CA ASP A 845 -12.39 -16.67 19.87
C ASP A 845 -11.09 -15.86 19.97
N LYS A 846 -10.76 -15.01 18.99
CA LYS A 846 -9.71 -14.00 19.17
C LYS A 846 -10.22 -12.89 20.09
N ILE A 847 -9.38 -12.50 21.05
CA ILE A 847 -9.67 -11.45 22.02
C ILE A 847 -8.78 -10.24 21.72
N PHE A 848 -9.39 -9.06 21.69
CA PHE A 848 -8.69 -7.79 21.57
C PHE A 848 -9.09 -6.86 22.71
N ILE A 849 -8.25 -5.85 22.96
CA ILE A 849 -8.60 -4.70 23.80
C ILE A 849 -8.63 -3.46 22.91
N GLY A 850 -9.79 -2.79 22.87
CA GLY A 850 -10.00 -1.57 22.11
C GLY A 850 -9.94 -0.34 22.99
N ILE A 851 -9.28 0.71 22.49
CA ILE A 851 -9.16 2.03 23.13
C ILE A 851 -9.27 3.09 22.02
N VAL A 852 -9.89 4.24 22.31
CA VAL A 852 -9.93 5.38 21.37
C VAL A 852 -9.46 6.65 22.03
N SER A 853 -8.87 7.57 21.28
CA SER A 853 -8.66 8.94 21.74
C SER A 853 -9.75 9.84 21.17
N PRO A 854 -10.70 10.33 21.98
CA PRO A 854 -11.77 11.21 21.49
C PRO A 854 -11.26 12.56 20.97
N THR A 855 -10.07 12.99 21.39
CA THR A 855 -9.48 14.28 21.01
C THR A 855 -8.74 14.22 19.68
N THR A 856 -8.03 13.12 19.41
CA THR A 856 -7.27 12.93 18.16
C THR A 856 -7.98 12.04 17.13
N ASN A 857 -9.12 11.44 17.50
CA ASN A 857 -9.84 10.42 16.73
C ASN A 857 -9.02 9.14 16.45
N GLU A 858 -7.92 8.94 17.17
CA GLU A 858 -7.07 7.76 17.02
C GLU A 858 -7.73 6.53 17.64
N VAL A 859 -7.53 5.39 17.00
CA VAL A 859 -8.04 4.09 17.44
C VAL A 859 -6.84 3.21 17.77
N PHE A 860 -6.86 2.61 18.95
CA PHE A 860 -5.82 1.73 19.45
C PHE A 860 -6.40 0.35 19.69
N LEU A 861 -5.72 -0.65 19.16
CA LEU A 861 -6.10 -2.05 19.28
C LEU A 861 -4.96 -2.82 19.92
N PHE A 862 -5.25 -3.73 20.83
CA PHE A 862 -4.25 -4.60 21.45
C PHE A 862 -4.68 -6.07 21.33
N ASP A 863 -3.74 -6.95 21.00
CA ASP A 863 -3.92 -8.40 20.91
C ASP A 863 -2.88 -9.14 21.77
N ARG A 864 -2.71 -10.45 21.54
CA ARG A 864 -1.69 -11.30 22.17
C ARG A 864 -0.23 -10.86 21.99
N HIS A 865 0.05 -9.90 21.12
CA HIS A 865 1.39 -9.37 20.87
C HIS A 865 1.57 -7.95 21.43
N GLY A 866 0.56 -7.39 22.11
CA GLY A 866 0.56 -6.02 22.60
C GLY A 866 -0.18 -5.07 21.65
N TYR A 867 0.31 -3.84 21.47
CA TYR A 867 -0.31 -2.86 20.58
C TYR A 867 -0.25 -3.31 19.12
N VAL A 868 -1.40 -3.28 18.46
CA VAL A 868 -1.53 -3.55 17.03
C VAL A 868 -1.78 -2.25 16.28
N GLU A 869 -0.85 -1.92 15.39
CA GLU A 869 -0.95 -0.77 14.51
C GLU A 869 -1.96 -1.04 13.39
N ILE A 870 -3.13 -0.44 13.51
CA ILE A 870 -4.18 -0.49 12.48
C ILE A 870 -3.82 0.36 11.24
N GLU A 871 -4.37 0.00 10.09
CA GLU A 871 -4.13 0.70 8.82
C GLU A 871 -4.39 2.22 8.90
N SER A 872 -3.55 3.01 8.20
CA SER A 872 -3.67 4.46 8.21
C SER A 872 -5.02 4.92 7.65
N GLY A 873 -5.78 5.68 8.43
CA GLY A 873 -7.09 6.21 8.05
C GLY A 873 -8.27 5.65 8.84
N VAL A 874 -8.07 4.63 9.70
CA VAL A 874 -9.08 4.25 10.69
C VAL A 874 -9.15 5.32 11.78
N GLN A 875 -10.29 6.02 11.85
CA GLN A 875 -10.51 7.09 12.82
C GLN A 875 -11.96 7.10 13.32
N GLY A 876 -12.13 7.38 14.60
CA GLY A 876 -13.44 7.57 15.22
C GLY A 876 -13.34 8.02 16.68
N THR A 877 -14.49 8.34 17.25
CA THR A 877 -14.62 8.98 18.56
C THR A 877 -15.34 8.13 19.59
N THR A 878 -16.03 7.07 19.16
CA THR A 878 -16.75 6.16 20.05
C THR A 878 -15.92 4.90 20.30
N PRO A 879 -16.20 4.13 21.37
CA PRO A 879 -15.81 2.74 21.40
C PRO A 879 -16.28 2.01 20.14
N PHE A 880 -15.58 0.95 19.76
CA PHE A 880 -15.76 0.22 18.50
C PHE A 880 -15.84 -1.29 18.74
N ASP A 881 -16.31 -2.02 17.75
CA ASP A 881 -16.37 -3.48 17.79
C ASP A 881 -15.60 -4.09 16.61
N ILE A 882 -15.09 -5.31 16.79
CA ILE A 882 -14.38 -6.06 15.76
C ILE A 882 -15.02 -7.43 15.59
N GLY A 883 -15.31 -7.77 14.35
CA GLY A 883 -15.92 -9.04 14.02
C GLY A 883 -16.01 -9.26 12.53
N THR A 884 -16.68 -10.34 12.16
CA THR A 884 -16.82 -10.72 10.77
C THR A 884 -18.18 -10.26 10.27
N LEU A 885 -18.22 -9.38 9.26
CA LEU A 885 -19.47 -8.96 8.59
C LEU A 885 -19.74 -9.72 7.29
N GLU A 886 -18.79 -10.52 6.80
CA GLU A 886 -18.88 -11.28 5.54
C GLU A 886 -18.56 -12.77 5.78
N ARG A 887 -18.88 -13.68 4.86
CA ARG A 887 -18.58 -15.12 5.07
C ARG A 887 -17.09 -15.48 4.99
N GLU A 888 -16.26 -14.57 4.48
CA GLU A 888 -14.79 -14.72 4.47
C GLU A 888 -14.24 -14.35 5.86
N TYR A 889 -13.27 -15.08 6.39
CA TYR A 889 -12.67 -14.92 7.74
C TYR A 889 -11.94 -13.57 7.98
N LYS A 890 -12.27 -12.52 7.23
CA LYS A 890 -11.71 -11.17 7.38
C LYS A 890 -12.39 -10.43 8.52
N LEU A 891 -11.60 -9.77 9.36
CA LEU A 891 -12.10 -8.94 10.44
C LEU A 891 -12.49 -7.55 9.93
N ASN A 892 -13.56 -7.01 10.50
CA ASN A 892 -14.12 -5.69 10.26
C ASN A 892 -14.14 -4.94 11.59
N LEU A 893 -13.78 -3.66 11.59
CA LEU A 893 -13.85 -2.74 12.72
C LEU A 893 -14.96 -1.73 12.46
N VAL A 894 -15.95 -1.67 13.34
CA VAL A 894 -17.08 -0.72 13.23
C VAL A 894 -17.02 0.33 14.32
N ILE A 895 -17.02 1.61 13.95
CA ILE A 895 -16.79 2.73 14.86
C ILE A 895 -17.63 3.97 14.50
N GLY A 896 -18.05 4.72 15.51
CA GLY A 896 -18.74 6.00 15.36
C GLY A 896 -17.79 7.19 15.26
N SER A 897 -18.12 8.15 14.41
CA SER A 897 -17.41 9.42 14.23
C SER A 897 -18.41 10.52 13.88
N GLY A 898 -18.69 11.41 14.83
CA GLY A 898 -19.78 12.39 14.70
C GLY A 898 -21.12 11.69 14.51
N LYS A 899 -21.84 11.99 13.43
CA LYS A 899 -23.09 11.30 13.04
C LYS A 899 -22.90 10.02 12.23
N ASN A 900 -21.67 9.68 11.85
CA ASN A 900 -21.40 8.58 10.93
C ASN A 900 -20.93 7.34 11.70
N VAL A 901 -21.47 6.18 11.34
CA VAL A 901 -20.90 4.87 11.66
C VAL A 901 -20.06 4.43 10.48
N LYS A 902 -18.81 4.07 10.72
CA LYS A 902 -17.85 3.66 9.70
C LYS A 902 -17.48 2.20 9.92
N ASN A 903 -17.38 1.43 8.84
CA ASN A 903 -16.87 0.08 8.85
C ASN A 903 -15.53 0.03 8.14
N PHE A 904 -14.54 -0.59 8.76
CA PHE A 904 -13.17 -0.71 8.30
C PHE A 904 -12.78 -2.19 8.18
N ARG A 905 -12.33 -2.66 7.01
CA ARG A 905 -11.74 -3.99 6.83
C ARG A 905 -10.32 -3.97 7.37
N LEU A 906 -10.00 -4.93 8.22
CA LEU A 906 -8.66 -5.11 8.77
C LEU A 906 -7.95 -6.18 7.95
N THR A 907 -6.90 -5.82 7.20
CA THR A 907 -6.16 -6.79 6.36
C THR A 907 -5.10 -7.58 7.13
N GLN A 908 -4.83 -7.21 8.39
CA GLN A 908 -3.72 -7.71 9.19
C GLN A 908 -4.02 -8.97 10.04
N PHE A 909 -5.28 -9.47 10.07
CA PHE A 909 -5.72 -10.49 11.04
C PHE A 909 -6.33 -11.75 10.44
#